data_AF-A0A960SZZ4-F1
#
_entry.id   AF-A0A960SZZ4-F1
#
_cell.length_a   1.000
_cell.length_b   1.000
_cell.length_c   1.000
_cell.angle_alpha   90.00
_cell.angle_beta   90.00
_cell.angle_gamma   90.00
#
_symmetry.space_group_name_H-M   'P 1'
#
loop_
_entity.id
_entity.type
_entity.pdbx_description
1 polymer ?
#
loop_
_entity_poly.entity_id
_entity_poly.type
_entity_poly.pdbx_seq_one_letter_code
_entity_poly.pdbx_strand_id
1 'polypeptide(L)'
;MMAVPLAAQQWNGGGISDSVSDMANWNPSGAPANDGTADLVFDGATRTSPDFDSAWDARSISFASGADAFSLSGSAITLGGAPGSLTDVRLSVQSTTGQSIGNSLLIGRDQTWNSTAGGDLTLTNQVDLAGRALRLDFGGGTAALQDAGRFSSATPANLQIASGTLLLNGRHDTGAASSTVDRIGSNIIVQLNGGNLTLVSDDNSGHPASLFTEVLGTVSVSGSSKLSVIPSVNHTAGARLNLGSLSLAESSTLETYVEGAGNRLDLGTSVSVGSGRTLGISTANGGIVSTSGFGGINVQQGGTVNFARDAAGVFGSLNSNLSVAGIADFDSAGGANDFAINGSLTLSQPATVRMTLGDSGSDSVQVNGSLVLDGTLELTENASSSLTGSGLHKIFGYTGSLTNNRMQLAGGADFSGNPNWKFAITTAFANEVNLVASEIRSWDGQGGDGLFSTATNWNSDKALASFDHLVFDPAANTTITNDFVPGVAFGGIELGGTNNADVVLNGSQAFLSSGIVVHGGNHTLNLDLTPNALDFESDTIHVADGSVTFNGNVTMLPGLNLKMEVADGSSVTFNGNISGSKLFKTGTTLSGGQSTVTLNGVGTFNGTAGGSSITQGDFVLGGVNGRLDLSGNPQLDLKGLPDSRSRLILDNSVAANGNRISDNSLIAMFGNSTVKFVGNATTGVTENLAGLALFDGVTTFEFDAPAGVASGMVFQSFPVNAQRTASNYLAVSDTSGALGTGGANPFLKFTNGIAHNTLVGRGSYNDTDFLVYDSTTGLRAATTTTTTVGATAADNLRLDTNESINSP
;
A
#
# COMPACT_ATOMS: atom_id res chain seq x y z
N MET A 1 47.71 -40.54 -35.37
CA MET A 1 47.25 -39.64 -36.44
C MET A 1 46.10 -38.83 -35.88
N MET A 2 46.25 -37.52 -35.71
CA MET A 2 45.09 -36.65 -35.49
C MET A 2 44.36 -36.56 -36.83
N ALA A 3 43.06 -36.87 -36.85
CA ALA A 3 42.25 -36.66 -38.04
C ALA A 3 42.25 -35.15 -38.34
N VAL A 4 42.78 -34.77 -39.51
CA VAL A 4 42.66 -33.39 -39.98
C VAL A 4 41.16 -33.13 -40.14
N PRO A 5 40.59 -32.10 -39.49
CA PRO A 5 39.19 -31.79 -39.66
C PRO A 5 38.92 -31.58 -41.15
N LEU A 6 38.01 -32.37 -41.72
CA LEU A 6 37.56 -32.18 -43.08
C LEU A 6 37.04 -30.75 -43.21
N ALA A 7 37.53 -30.02 -44.22
CA ALA A 7 37.01 -28.71 -44.56
C ALA A 7 35.50 -28.82 -44.78
N ALA A 8 34.76 -27.81 -44.33
CA ALA A 8 33.33 -27.72 -44.56
C ALA A 8 33.04 -27.87 -46.07
N GLN A 9 32.04 -28.65 -46.42
CA GLN A 9 31.73 -28.93 -47.81
C GLN A 9 30.69 -27.94 -48.31
N GLN A 10 31.01 -27.29 -49.42
CA GLN A 10 30.20 -26.21 -49.96
C GLN A 10 29.34 -26.71 -51.11
N TRP A 11 28.02 -26.58 -50.97
CA TRP A 11 27.08 -26.77 -52.06
C TRP A 11 27.37 -25.75 -53.16
N ASN A 12 27.60 -26.23 -54.37
CA ASN A 12 27.76 -25.40 -55.56
C ASN A 12 26.71 -25.71 -56.64
N GLY A 13 25.88 -26.74 -56.42
CA GLY A 13 24.86 -27.18 -57.38
C GLY A 13 25.43 -27.58 -58.74
N GLY A 14 26.67 -28.06 -58.82
CA GLY A 14 27.38 -28.37 -60.07
C GLY A 14 27.04 -29.73 -60.71
N GLY A 15 26.26 -30.58 -60.03
CA GLY A 15 25.92 -31.93 -60.48
C GLY A 15 24.87 -31.99 -61.58
N ILE A 16 24.24 -33.15 -61.75
CA ILE A 16 23.10 -33.30 -62.69
C ILE A 16 21.76 -33.36 -61.98
N SER A 17 21.75 -33.67 -60.68
CA SER A 17 20.57 -33.79 -59.83
C SER A 17 20.61 -32.82 -58.67
N ASP A 18 19.51 -32.68 -57.92
CA ASP A 18 19.47 -31.94 -56.65
C ASP A 18 19.81 -32.82 -55.43
N SER A 19 20.20 -34.09 -55.64
CA SER A 19 20.54 -34.98 -54.52
C SER A 19 21.80 -34.51 -53.79
N VAL A 20 21.74 -34.49 -52.46
CA VAL A 20 22.88 -34.23 -51.59
C VAL A 20 23.95 -35.32 -51.65
N SER A 21 23.65 -36.52 -52.16
CA SER A 21 24.65 -37.58 -52.37
C SER A 21 25.41 -37.46 -53.70
N ASP A 22 24.97 -36.58 -54.61
CA ASP A 22 25.67 -36.29 -55.87
C ASP A 22 26.94 -35.48 -55.57
N MET A 23 28.10 -36.15 -55.64
CA MET A 23 29.40 -35.55 -55.34
C MET A 23 29.73 -34.31 -56.17
N ALA A 24 29.12 -34.14 -57.35
CA ALA A 24 29.35 -32.99 -58.21
C ALA A 24 28.60 -31.73 -57.74
N ASN A 25 27.65 -31.85 -56.81
CA ASN A 25 26.97 -30.72 -56.16
C ASN A 25 27.78 -30.07 -55.03
N TRP A 26 28.94 -30.63 -54.69
CA TRP A 26 29.79 -30.17 -53.59
C TRP A 26 31.16 -29.70 -54.08
N ASN A 27 31.73 -28.75 -53.35
CA ASN A 27 33.07 -28.21 -53.56
C ASN A 27 33.93 -28.41 -52.30
N PRO A 28 35.08 -29.10 -52.39
CA PRO A 28 35.57 -29.85 -53.56
C PRO A 28 34.63 -31.02 -53.92
N SER A 29 34.70 -31.51 -55.17
CA SER A 29 33.82 -32.59 -55.67
C SER A 29 33.98 -33.87 -54.84
N GLY A 30 33.05 -34.07 -53.92
CA GLY A 30 33.01 -35.16 -52.95
C GLY A 30 31.78 -34.97 -52.07
N ALA A 31 30.89 -35.97 -52.03
CA ALA A 31 29.69 -35.88 -51.20
C ALA A 31 30.07 -35.86 -49.71
N PRO A 32 29.27 -35.20 -48.85
CA PRO A 32 29.55 -35.15 -47.43
C PRO A 32 29.38 -36.50 -46.76
N ALA A 33 30.17 -36.72 -45.71
CA ALA A 33 30.04 -37.89 -44.88
C ALA A 33 28.69 -37.84 -44.15
N ASN A 34 27.85 -38.85 -44.39
CA ASN A 34 26.57 -39.04 -43.71
C ASN A 34 26.76 -39.86 -42.42
N ASP A 35 27.60 -39.35 -41.51
CA ASP A 35 28.00 -40.01 -40.25
C ASP A 35 28.04 -39.04 -39.07
N GLY A 36 27.45 -37.85 -39.25
CA GLY A 36 27.41 -36.82 -38.23
C GLY A 36 28.66 -35.96 -38.15
N THR A 37 29.66 -36.17 -39.02
CA THR A 37 30.92 -35.39 -38.99
C THR A 37 30.95 -34.22 -39.96
N ALA A 38 30.06 -34.20 -40.97
CA ALA A 38 30.06 -33.20 -42.03
C ALA A 38 29.39 -31.88 -41.64
N ASP A 39 30.02 -30.76 -42.03
CA ASP A 39 29.37 -29.44 -42.09
C ASP A 39 28.88 -29.19 -43.51
N LEU A 40 27.57 -28.95 -43.65
CA LEU A 40 26.90 -28.66 -44.91
C LEU A 40 26.78 -27.15 -45.08
N VAL A 41 27.49 -26.57 -46.05
CA VAL A 41 27.45 -25.14 -46.35
C VAL A 41 26.68 -24.92 -47.64
N PHE A 42 25.48 -24.37 -47.57
CA PHE A 42 24.70 -23.95 -48.73
C PHE A 42 25.11 -22.53 -49.13
N ASP A 43 25.82 -22.43 -50.25
CA ASP A 43 26.28 -21.18 -50.83
C ASP A 43 25.81 -21.06 -52.29
N GLY A 44 25.65 -19.83 -52.76
CA GLY A 44 25.33 -19.52 -54.15
C GLY A 44 23.84 -19.55 -54.52
N ALA A 45 23.61 -19.68 -55.82
CA ALA A 45 22.33 -19.39 -56.50
C ALA A 45 21.83 -20.54 -57.40
N THR A 46 22.58 -21.64 -57.49
CA THR A 46 22.28 -22.75 -58.39
C THR A 46 21.71 -23.92 -57.60
N ARG A 47 20.63 -24.51 -58.12
CA ARG A 47 19.96 -25.68 -57.51
C ARG A 47 19.61 -25.43 -56.04
N THR A 48 18.77 -24.42 -55.82
CA THR A 48 18.32 -24.00 -54.49
C THR A 48 17.26 -24.93 -53.90
N SER A 49 17.09 -26.14 -54.42
CA SER A 49 16.18 -27.16 -53.85
C SER A 49 16.87 -28.50 -53.56
N PRO A 50 17.93 -28.54 -52.73
CA PRO A 50 18.60 -29.79 -52.37
C PRO A 50 17.64 -30.84 -51.81
N ASP A 51 17.79 -32.08 -52.28
CA ASP A 51 17.00 -33.24 -51.87
C ASP A 51 17.85 -34.21 -51.02
N PHE A 52 17.45 -34.40 -49.77
CA PHE A 52 18.02 -35.37 -48.84
C PHE A 52 17.46 -36.76 -49.12
N ASP A 53 18.08 -37.43 -50.09
CA ASP A 53 17.69 -38.72 -50.66
C ASP A 53 17.69 -39.94 -49.70
N SER A 54 18.22 -39.79 -48.49
CA SER A 54 18.25 -40.80 -47.43
C SER A 54 18.23 -40.15 -46.05
N ALA A 55 18.10 -40.90 -44.94
CA ALA A 55 18.24 -40.28 -43.62
C ALA A 55 19.68 -39.75 -43.46
N TRP A 56 19.82 -38.47 -43.10
CA TRP A 56 21.11 -37.81 -42.98
C TRP A 56 21.49 -37.52 -41.53
N ASP A 57 22.74 -37.72 -41.16
CA ASP A 57 23.37 -37.28 -39.90
C ASP A 57 24.45 -36.26 -40.25
N ALA A 58 24.22 -35.01 -39.86
CA ALA A 58 25.10 -33.88 -40.13
C ALA A 58 25.55 -33.22 -38.83
N ARG A 59 26.78 -32.69 -38.86
CA ARG A 59 27.30 -31.89 -37.74
C ARG A 59 26.62 -30.53 -37.70
N SER A 60 26.57 -29.82 -38.82
CA SER A 60 25.89 -28.53 -38.94
C SER A 60 25.36 -28.27 -40.35
N ILE A 61 24.39 -27.37 -40.44
CA ILE A 61 23.91 -26.76 -41.68
C ILE A 61 24.15 -25.25 -41.59
N SER A 62 24.69 -24.64 -42.64
CA SER A 62 24.81 -23.18 -42.73
C SER A 62 24.45 -22.66 -44.11
N PHE A 63 23.66 -21.59 -44.17
CA PHE A 63 23.40 -20.83 -45.39
C PHE A 63 24.33 -19.62 -45.40
N ALA A 64 25.24 -19.56 -46.37
CA ALA A 64 26.28 -18.55 -46.42
C ALA A 64 25.72 -17.14 -46.70
N SER A 65 26.49 -16.11 -46.35
CA SER A 65 26.17 -14.73 -46.74
C SER A 65 26.15 -14.60 -48.26
N GLY A 66 24.99 -14.27 -48.82
CA GLY A 66 24.78 -14.15 -50.26
C GLY A 66 24.21 -15.40 -50.93
N ALA A 67 23.90 -16.44 -50.17
CA ALA A 67 23.10 -17.56 -50.66
C ALA A 67 21.70 -17.10 -51.10
N ASP A 68 21.18 -17.64 -52.19
CA ASP A 68 19.77 -17.45 -52.58
C ASP A 68 18.82 -18.17 -51.60
N ALA A 69 17.51 -18.10 -51.87
CA ALA A 69 16.52 -18.79 -51.06
C ALA A 69 16.57 -20.31 -51.31
N PHE A 70 17.19 -21.06 -50.41
CA PHE A 70 17.20 -22.52 -50.46
C PHE A 70 15.95 -23.11 -49.82
N SER A 71 15.47 -24.22 -50.40
CA SER A 71 14.40 -25.06 -49.90
C SER A 71 14.87 -26.51 -49.79
N LEU A 72 15.37 -26.89 -48.61
CA LEU A 72 15.80 -28.27 -48.35
C LEU A 72 14.58 -29.19 -48.24
N SER A 73 14.64 -30.38 -48.84
CA SER A 73 13.54 -31.35 -48.81
C SER A 73 14.04 -32.79 -48.71
N GLY A 74 13.13 -33.76 -48.62
CA GLY A 74 13.45 -35.19 -48.58
C GLY A 74 13.34 -35.82 -47.19
N SER A 75 14.26 -36.73 -46.87
CA SER A 75 14.28 -37.55 -45.65
C SER A 75 14.68 -36.76 -44.39
N ALA A 76 14.60 -37.40 -43.21
CA ALA A 76 14.95 -36.76 -41.94
C ALA A 76 16.45 -36.43 -41.84
N ILE A 77 16.77 -35.33 -41.14
CA ILE A 77 18.13 -34.88 -40.83
C ILE A 77 18.32 -34.92 -39.31
N THR A 78 19.31 -35.65 -38.83
CA THR A 78 19.83 -35.56 -37.48
C THR A 78 20.90 -34.47 -37.44
N LEU A 79 20.70 -33.45 -36.59
CA LEU A 79 21.68 -32.40 -36.35
C LEU A 79 22.44 -32.69 -35.06
N GLY A 80 23.77 -32.59 -35.09
CA GLY A 80 24.61 -32.71 -33.90
C GLY A 80 25.36 -34.03 -33.76
N GLY A 81 25.69 -34.67 -34.87
CA GLY A 81 26.46 -35.90 -34.91
C GLY A 81 27.88 -35.82 -34.28
N ALA A 82 28.40 -37.01 -33.97
CA ALA A 82 29.68 -37.39 -33.32
C ALA A 82 30.24 -36.52 -32.15
N PRO A 83 30.60 -37.11 -30.99
CA PRO A 83 31.23 -36.38 -29.88
C PRO A 83 32.61 -35.83 -30.24
N GLY A 84 32.78 -34.51 -30.20
CA GLY A 84 34.13 -33.93 -30.32
C GLY A 84 34.27 -32.42 -30.51
N SER A 85 33.22 -31.66 -30.87
CA SER A 85 33.34 -30.19 -31.06
C SER A 85 32.42 -29.42 -30.10
N LEU A 86 33.00 -28.44 -29.40
CA LEU A 86 32.42 -27.63 -28.32
C LEU A 86 31.72 -26.34 -28.80
N THR A 87 31.62 -26.08 -30.11
CA THR A 87 30.94 -24.88 -30.61
C THR A 87 29.48 -25.18 -30.90
N ASP A 88 28.59 -24.52 -30.16
CA ASP A 88 27.16 -24.82 -30.02
C ASP A 88 26.27 -24.42 -31.22
N VAL A 89 26.79 -23.71 -32.23
CA VAL A 89 25.99 -23.29 -33.39
C VAL A 89 25.97 -24.39 -34.45
N ARG A 90 24.78 -24.97 -34.68
CA ARG A 90 24.62 -26.12 -35.60
C ARG A 90 23.66 -25.85 -36.77
N LEU A 91 22.84 -24.82 -36.68
CA LEU A 91 22.09 -24.28 -37.81
C LEU A 91 22.35 -22.77 -37.88
N SER A 92 22.89 -22.28 -39.00
CA SER A 92 23.21 -20.86 -39.16
C SER A 92 22.63 -20.31 -40.46
N VAL A 93 21.84 -19.25 -40.36
CA VAL A 93 21.30 -18.51 -41.51
C VAL A 93 22.07 -17.18 -41.61
N GLN A 94 23.09 -17.15 -42.45
CA GLN A 94 23.88 -15.93 -42.70
C GLN A 94 23.41 -15.19 -43.94
N SER A 95 22.42 -15.73 -44.66
CA SER A 95 21.78 -15.05 -45.77
C SER A 95 20.70 -14.07 -45.29
N THR A 96 20.43 -13.03 -46.07
CA THR A 96 19.28 -12.14 -45.91
C THR A 96 18.03 -12.67 -46.61
N THR A 97 18.17 -13.67 -47.49
CA THR A 97 17.04 -14.34 -48.14
C THR A 97 16.46 -15.42 -47.23
N GLY A 98 15.13 -15.58 -47.27
CA GLY A 98 14.46 -16.61 -46.49
C GLY A 98 14.87 -18.01 -46.92
N GLN A 99 15.11 -18.89 -45.96
CA GLN A 99 15.49 -20.28 -46.15
C GLN A 99 14.36 -21.19 -45.67
N SER A 100 14.13 -22.32 -46.33
CA SER A 100 13.19 -23.33 -45.84
C SER A 100 13.84 -24.70 -45.67
N ILE A 101 13.45 -25.38 -44.60
CA ILE A 101 13.81 -26.77 -44.33
C ILE A 101 12.51 -27.56 -44.23
N GLY A 102 12.23 -28.32 -45.28
CA GLY A 102 11.13 -29.27 -45.36
C GLY A 102 11.52 -30.69 -44.95
N ASN A 103 12.59 -30.86 -44.19
CA ASN A 103 12.99 -32.14 -43.61
C ASN A 103 12.48 -32.25 -42.17
N SER A 104 12.23 -33.47 -41.69
CA SER A 104 12.10 -33.67 -40.24
C SER A 104 13.49 -33.52 -39.61
N LEU A 105 13.60 -32.75 -38.53
CA LEU A 105 14.85 -32.49 -37.82
C LEU A 105 14.87 -33.25 -36.49
N LEU A 106 15.92 -34.04 -36.25
CA LEU A 106 16.20 -34.65 -34.96
C LEU A 106 17.40 -33.95 -34.30
N ILE A 107 17.19 -33.42 -33.10
CA ILE A 107 18.23 -32.71 -32.35
C ILE A 107 19.03 -33.72 -31.52
N GLY A 108 20.23 -34.09 -31.99
CA GLY A 108 21.07 -35.08 -31.34
C GLY A 108 21.80 -34.57 -30.08
N ARG A 109 21.93 -33.24 -29.92
CA ARG A 109 22.67 -32.56 -28.84
C ARG A 109 22.04 -31.22 -28.51
N ASP A 110 22.47 -30.58 -27.44
CA ASP A 110 22.12 -29.18 -27.21
C ASP A 110 22.69 -28.30 -28.32
N GLN A 111 21.91 -27.35 -28.83
CA GLN A 111 22.26 -26.52 -29.98
C GLN A 111 21.79 -25.09 -29.86
N THR A 112 22.50 -24.21 -30.56
CA THR A 112 22.06 -22.87 -30.93
C THR A 112 21.81 -22.82 -32.44
N TRP A 113 20.65 -22.32 -32.81
CA TRP A 113 20.31 -21.93 -34.17
C TRP A 113 20.36 -20.42 -34.24
N ASN A 114 21.09 -19.87 -35.21
CA ASN A 114 21.24 -18.42 -35.33
C ASN A 114 20.93 -17.89 -36.72
N SER A 115 20.55 -16.62 -36.76
CA SER A 115 20.54 -15.82 -37.99
C SER A 115 21.29 -14.53 -37.72
N THR A 116 22.42 -14.34 -38.39
CA THR A 116 23.28 -13.16 -38.19
C THR A 116 22.98 -12.04 -39.19
N ALA A 117 22.32 -12.36 -40.29
CA ALA A 117 21.96 -11.42 -41.34
C ALA A 117 20.48 -11.03 -41.35
N GLY A 118 19.67 -11.62 -40.44
CA GLY A 118 18.24 -11.34 -40.34
C GLY A 118 17.37 -12.05 -41.37
N GLY A 119 17.91 -12.99 -42.15
CA GLY A 119 17.11 -13.86 -43.01
C GLY A 119 16.21 -14.79 -42.19
N ASP A 120 15.02 -15.04 -42.71
CA ASP A 120 14.02 -15.92 -42.10
C ASP A 120 14.35 -17.40 -42.33
N LEU A 121 13.91 -18.25 -41.41
CA LEU A 121 13.97 -19.71 -41.50
C LEU A 121 12.57 -20.29 -41.37
N THR A 122 12.09 -20.97 -42.41
CA THR A 122 10.81 -21.69 -42.40
C THR A 122 11.03 -23.18 -42.21
N LEU A 123 10.38 -23.78 -41.21
CA LEU A 123 10.39 -25.21 -40.93
C LEU A 123 8.98 -25.76 -41.21
N THR A 124 8.85 -26.63 -42.20
CA THR A 124 7.53 -27.17 -42.58
C THR A 124 7.26 -28.56 -42.02
N ASN A 125 8.26 -29.18 -41.37
CA ASN A 125 8.20 -30.53 -40.80
C ASN A 125 8.65 -30.57 -39.33
N GLN A 126 8.47 -31.73 -38.68
CA GLN A 126 8.70 -31.91 -37.24
C GLN A 126 10.17 -31.65 -36.85
N VAL A 127 10.36 -30.93 -35.74
CA VAL A 127 11.63 -30.79 -35.01
C VAL A 127 11.52 -31.58 -33.69
N ASP A 128 12.17 -32.74 -33.60
CA ASP A 128 12.26 -33.53 -32.37
C ASP A 128 13.48 -33.12 -31.55
N LEU A 129 13.24 -32.51 -30.39
CA LEU A 129 14.28 -32.06 -29.47
C LEU A 129 14.95 -33.22 -28.73
N ALA A 130 14.34 -34.41 -28.66
CA ALA A 130 14.89 -35.60 -28.00
C ALA A 130 15.51 -35.36 -26.60
N GLY A 131 14.91 -34.47 -25.79
CA GLY A 131 15.37 -34.09 -24.45
C GLY A 131 16.54 -33.10 -24.42
N ARG A 132 16.88 -32.48 -25.55
CA ARG A 132 17.99 -31.52 -25.69
C ARG A 132 17.52 -30.08 -25.61
N ALA A 133 18.45 -29.20 -25.26
CA ALA A 133 18.23 -27.77 -25.30
C ALA A 133 18.40 -27.22 -26.73
N LEU A 134 17.46 -26.41 -27.19
CA LEU A 134 17.53 -25.66 -28.43
C LEU A 134 17.40 -24.16 -28.13
N ARG A 135 18.44 -23.40 -28.46
CA ARG A 135 18.44 -21.93 -28.38
C ARG A 135 18.27 -21.33 -29.77
N LEU A 136 17.29 -20.47 -29.96
CA LEU A 136 17.02 -19.71 -31.17
C LEU A 136 17.55 -18.28 -31.00
N ASP A 137 18.47 -17.84 -31.84
CA ASP A 137 19.17 -16.54 -31.75
C ASP A 137 19.21 -15.87 -33.14
N PHE A 138 18.05 -15.40 -33.60
CA PHE A 138 17.85 -14.97 -35.00
C PHE A 138 18.22 -13.51 -35.29
N GLY A 139 18.77 -12.76 -34.33
CA GLY A 139 19.38 -11.43 -34.57
C GLY A 139 18.46 -10.37 -35.20
N GLY A 140 17.14 -10.62 -35.26
CA GLY A 140 16.14 -9.80 -35.96
C GLY A 140 15.26 -10.58 -36.97
N GLY A 141 15.72 -11.73 -37.46
CA GLY A 141 14.96 -12.60 -38.37
C GLY A 141 13.86 -13.41 -37.68
N THR A 142 13.02 -14.07 -38.48
CA THR A 142 11.92 -14.92 -38.02
C THR A 142 12.23 -16.40 -38.27
N ALA A 143 12.17 -17.22 -37.23
CA ALA A 143 12.00 -18.67 -37.37
C ALA A 143 10.50 -18.97 -37.41
N ALA A 144 9.98 -19.46 -38.52
CA ALA A 144 8.59 -19.84 -38.67
C ALA A 144 8.45 -21.36 -38.71
N LEU A 145 7.64 -21.95 -37.83
CA LEU A 145 7.08 -23.28 -38.05
C LEU A 145 5.78 -23.10 -38.81
N GLN A 146 5.69 -23.69 -40.00
CA GLN A 146 4.52 -23.60 -40.87
C GLN A 146 3.90 -24.99 -41.08
N ASP A 147 2.61 -25.02 -41.41
CA ASP A 147 1.84 -26.22 -41.76
C ASP A 147 1.93 -27.34 -40.70
N ALA A 148 2.63 -28.43 -41.02
CA ALA A 148 2.79 -29.61 -40.18
C ALA A 148 4.03 -29.54 -39.25
N GLY A 149 4.84 -28.47 -39.37
CA GLY A 149 6.07 -28.35 -38.60
C GLY A 149 5.79 -28.17 -37.13
N ARG A 150 6.31 -29.03 -36.25
CA ARG A 150 6.07 -28.98 -34.80
C ARG A 150 7.33 -29.23 -33.99
N PHE A 151 7.50 -28.57 -32.84
CA PHE A 151 8.47 -29.00 -31.85
C PHE A 151 7.92 -30.17 -31.04
N SER A 152 8.72 -31.19 -30.81
CA SER A 152 8.32 -32.37 -30.04
C SER A 152 9.45 -32.85 -29.14
N SER A 153 9.12 -33.49 -28.03
CA SER A 153 10.10 -34.19 -27.22
C SER A 153 9.45 -35.22 -26.30
N ALA A 154 9.97 -36.44 -26.28
CA ALA A 154 9.50 -37.49 -25.37
C ALA A 154 9.96 -37.26 -23.92
N THR A 155 11.04 -36.50 -23.72
CA THR A 155 11.65 -36.16 -22.43
C THR A 155 11.71 -34.64 -22.25
N PRO A 156 11.88 -34.12 -21.01
CA PRO A 156 12.09 -32.69 -20.77
C PRO A 156 13.17 -32.08 -21.66
N ALA A 157 12.82 -31.01 -22.38
CA ALA A 157 13.67 -30.27 -23.29
C ALA A 157 13.51 -28.76 -23.04
N ASN A 158 14.53 -27.98 -23.36
CA ASN A 158 14.49 -26.51 -23.20
C ASN A 158 14.46 -25.87 -24.58
N LEU A 159 13.42 -25.09 -24.90
CA LEU A 159 13.38 -24.25 -26.09
C LEU A 159 13.54 -22.80 -25.66
N GLN A 160 14.71 -22.22 -25.90
CA GLN A 160 15.01 -20.83 -25.56
C GLN A 160 14.94 -19.96 -26.82
N ILE A 161 14.23 -18.84 -26.77
CA ILE A 161 14.24 -17.81 -27.82
C ILE A 161 15.03 -16.62 -27.26
N ALA A 162 16.28 -16.50 -27.68
CA ALA A 162 17.19 -15.47 -27.23
C ALA A 162 17.12 -14.17 -28.03
N SER A 163 16.80 -14.23 -29.32
CA SER A 163 16.59 -13.05 -30.14
C SER A 163 15.80 -13.39 -31.41
N GLY A 164 15.21 -12.38 -32.06
CA GLY A 164 14.34 -12.57 -33.22
C GLY A 164 12.92 -13.01 -32.86
N THR A 165 12.20 -13.58 -33.82
CA THR A 165 10.81 -14.02 -33.66
C THR A 165 10.69 -15.51 -33.90
N LEU A 166 10.07 -16.26 -32.99
CA LEU A 166 9.51 -17.58 -33.29
C LEU A 166 8.03 -17.42 -33.64
N LEU A 167 7.69 -17.70 -34.89
CA LEU A 167 6.32 -17.75 -35.38
C LEU A 167 5.88 -19.22 -35.44
N LEU A 168 4.84 -19.57 -34.71
CA LEU A 168 4.16 -20.87 -34.86
C LEU A 168 2.88 -20.61 -35.63
N ASN A 169 2.83 -21.03 -36.91
CA ASN A 169 1.70 -20.84 -37.81
C ASN A 169 1.23 -22.18 -38.38
N GLY A 170 -0.09 -22.37 -38.47
CA GLY A 170 -0.72 -23.58 -39.00
C GLY A 170 -1.24 -24.55 -37.93
N ARG A 171 -1.80 -25.66 -38.41
CA ARG A 171 -2.45 -26.69 -37.60
C ARG A 171 -1.46 -27.81 -37.25
N HIS A 172 -1.00 -27.88 -36.00
CA HIS A 172 -0.12 -28.97 -35.57
C HIS A 172 -0.93 -30.16 -35.04
N ASP A 173 -1.41 -31.01 -35.95
CA ASP A 173 -2.11 -32.24 -35.58
C ASP A 173 -1.14 -33.27 -34.97
N THR A 174 -1.44 -33.76 -33.76
CA THR A 174 -0.88 -35.02 -33.28
C THR A 174 -1.63 -36.17 -33.94
N GLY A 175 -1.04 -36.76 -34.98
CA GLY A 175 -1.57 -37.95 -35.65
C GLY A 175 -1.84 -39.12 -34.69
N ALA A 176 -3.06 -39.16 -34.15
CA ALA A 176 -3.81 -40.32 -33.68
C ALA A 176 -5.24 -39.81 -33.39
N ALA A 177 -6.26 -40.54 -33.82
CA ALA A 177 -7.68 -40.19 -33.71
C ALA A 177 -8.20 -40.13 -32.25
N SER A 178 -7.66 -39.24 -31.42
CA SER A 178 -8.14 -38.88 -30.09
C SER A 178 -8.35 -37.37 -30.07
N SER A 179 -9.56 -36.96 -29.74
CA SER A 179 -10.10 -35.59 -29.78
C SER A 179 -9.49 -34.65 -28.72
N THR A 180 -8.17 -34.64 -28.54
CA THR A 180 -7.50 -33.79 -27.56
C THR A 180 -6.12 -33.29 -28.04
N VAL A 181 -6.14 -32.06 -28.57
CA VAL A 181 -5.23 -30.92 -28.29
C VAL A 181 -3.72 -31.07 -28.47
N ASP A 182 -3.25 -30.25 -29.39
CA ASP A 182 -1.89 -29.80 -29.69
C ASP A 182 -1.10 -29.30 -28.46
N ARG A 183 0.04 -29.95 -28.19
CA ARG A 183 0.94 -29.64 -27.05
C ARG A 183 2.28 -29.20 -27.63
N ILE A 184 2.73 -27.99 -27.29
CA ILE A 184 4.16 -27.84 -26.95
C ILE A 184 4.33 -28.87 -25.83
N GLY A 185 4.97 -30.01 -26.12
CA GLY A 185 4.91 -31.20 -25.27
C GLY A 185 5.08 -30.82 -23.80
N SER A 186 4.37 -31.48 -22.87
CA SER A 186 4.32 -31.12 -21.43
C SER A 186 5.67 -31.02 -20.70
N ASN A 187 6.73 -31.22 -21.44
CA ASN A 187 8.12 -31.35 -21.10
C ASN A 187 8.99 -30.22 -21.73
N ILE A 188 8.41 -29.30 -22.51
CA ILE A 188 9.16 -28.18 -23.12
C ILE A 188 8.94 -26.92 -22.29
N ILE A 189 10.04 -26.36 -21.79
CA ILE A 189 10.06 -25.02 -21.17
C ILE A 189 10.36 -24.01 -22.28
N VAL A 190 9.50 -23.01 -22.45
CA VAL A 190 9.73 -21.90 -23.38
C VAL A 190 10.22 -20.69 -22.58
N GLN A 191 11.46 -20.28 -22.83
CA GLN A 191 12.06 -19.10 -22.23
C GLN A 191 12.27 -18.01 -23.29
N LEU A 192 11.63 -16.86 -23.11
CA LEU A 192 11.87 -15.67 -23.94
C LEU A 192 12.91 -14.80 -23.22
N ASN A 193 14.05 -14.54 -23.87
CA ASN A 193 15.13 -13.73 -23.32
C ASN A 193 15.57 -12.68 -24.34
N GLY A 194 14.69 -11.73 -24.66
CA GLY A 194 14.91 -10.69 -25.69
C GLY A 194 14.32 -11.00 -27.07
N GLY A 195 13.71 -12.17 -27.28
CA GLY A 195 12.97 -12.51 -28.50
C GLY A 195 11.45 -12.41 -28.35
N ASN A 196 10.73 -12.54 -29.47
CA ASN A 196 9.27 -12.55 -29.52
C ASN A 196 8.76 -13.97 -29.79
N LEU A 197 7.69 -14.37 -29.09
CA LEU A 197 6.87 -15.53 -29.45
C LEU A 197 5.52 -15.03 -29.91
N THR A 198 5.20 -15.33 -31.17
CA THR A 198 3.89 -15.03 -31.74
C THR A 198 3.17 -16.33 -31.99
N LEU A 199 2.05 -16.51 -31.29
CA LEU A 199 1.13 -17.63 -31.50
C LEU A 199 -0.01 -17.10 -32.38
N VAL A 200 -0.05 -17.52 -33.65
CA VAL A 200 -1.10 -17.13 -34.59
C VAL A 200 -1.93 -18.35 -34.93
N SER A 201 -3.25 -18.23 -34.80
CA SER A 201 -4.19 -19.24 -35.25
C SER A 201 -4.86 -18.82 -36.55
N ASP A 202 -4.27 -19.14 -37.69
CA ASP A 202 -4.92 -18.93 -38.98
C ASP A 202 -5.72 -20.19 -39.34
N ASP A 203 -6.92 -20.36 -38.76
CA ASP A 203 -7.87 -21.35 -39.27
C ASP A 203 -9.10 -20.68 -39.90
N ASN A 204 -8.96 -20.34 -41.18
CA ASN A 204 -10.07 -19.89 -42.04
C ASN A 204 -10.89 -21.07 -42.62
N SER A 205 -10.65 -22.32 -42.21
CA SER A 205 -11.24 -23.49 -42.88
C SER A 205 -12.66 -23.87 -42.45
N GLY A 206 -13.29 -23.14 -41.52
CA GLY A 206 -14.69 -23.36 -41.14
C GLY A 206 -14.95 -24.63 -40.30
N HIS A 207 -13.90 -25.26 -39.77
CA HIS A 207 -14.02 -26.33 -38.79
C HIS A 207 -13.88 -25.79 -37.36
N PRO A 208 -14.56 -26.38 -36.35
CA PRO A 208 -14.37 -26.01 -34.95
C PRO A 208 -12.97 -26.46 -34.50
N ALA A 209 -11.97 -25.64 -34.75
CA ALA A 209 -10.63 -25.85 -34.26
C ALA A 209 -10.59 -25.55 -32.77
N SER A 210 -10.50 -26.59 -31.96
CA SER A 210 -10.11 -26.47 -30.55
C SER A 210 -8.66 -26.02 -30.49
N LEU A 211 -8.47 -24.70 -30.40
CA LEU A 211 -7.17 -24.05 -30.33
C LEU A 211 -6.49 -24.27 -28.95
N PHE A 212 -5.17 -24.53 -28.96
CA PHE A 212 -4.23 -24.59 -27.82
C PHE A 212 -4.83 -24.77 -26.42
N THR A 213 -5.32 -25.96 -26.12
CA THR A 213 -6.08 -26.18 -24.87
C THR A 213 -5.21 -26.21 -23.62
N GLU A 214 -3.89 -26.50 -23.69
CA GLU A 214 -3.01 -26.37 -22.52
C GLU A 214 -1.52 -26.13 -22.86
N VAL A 215 -0.95 -24.98 -22.43
CA VAL A 215 0.50 -24.86 -22.17
C VAL A 215 0.74 -25.31 -20.72
N LEU A 216 1.05 -26.59 -20.55
CA LEU A 216 1.27 -27.22 -19.23
C LEU A 216 2.66 -26.91 -18.62
N GLY A 217 3.46 -26.07 -19.28
CA GLY A 217 4.77 -25.64 -18.81
C GLY A 217 4.75 -24.21 -18.26
N THR A 218 5.87 -23.80 -17.66
CA THR A 218 6.12 -22.39 -17.32
C THR A 218 6.51 -21.63 -18.58
N VAL A 219 5.74 -20.60 -18.94
CA VAL A 219 6.18 -19.59 -19.91
C VAL A 219 6.83 -18.47 -19.11
N SER A 220 8.15 -18.37 -19.20
CA SER A 220 8.91 -17.28 -18.60
C SER A 220 9.25 -16.26 -19.68
N VAL A 221 8.68 -15.07 -19.56
CA VAL A 221 9.01 -13.93 -20.43
C VAL A 221 10.01 -13.06 -19.67
N SER A 222 11.19 -12.83 -20.21
CA SER A 222 12.25 -12.03 -19.59
C SER A 222 12.96 -11.13 -20.59
N GLY A 223 13.51 -10.00 -20.12
CA GLY A 223 14.02 -8.93 -20.97
C GLY A 223 12.91 -8.21 -21.75
N SER A 224 13.26 -7.39 -22.73
CA SER A 224 12.32 -6.65 -23.60
C SER A 224 11.55 -7.54 -24.60
N SER A 225 11.05 -8.69 -24.14
CA SER A 225 10.31 -9.67 -24.93
C SER A 225 8.82 -9.34 -24.97
N LYS A 226 8.19 -9.52 -26.14
CA LYS A 226 6.73 -9.48 -26.29
C LYS A 226 6.20 -10.90 -26.46
N LEU A 227 5.28 -11.32 -25.59
CA LEU A 227 4.41 -12.46 -25.85
C LEU A 227 3.11 -11.90 -26.44
N SER A 228 2.93 -12.07 -27.74
CA SER A 228 1.71 -11.64 -28.43
C SER A 228 0.85 -12.86 -28.67
N VAL A 229 -0.23 -12.99 -27.90
CA VAL A 229 -1.25 -14.01 -28.14
C VAL A 229 -2.44 -13.30 -28.76
N ILE A 230 -2.59 -13.48 -30.07
CA ILE A 230 -3.74 -12.96 -30.82
C ILE A 230 -4.59 -14.17 -31.21
N PRO A 231 -5.48 -14.65 -30.32
CA PRO A 231 -6.51 -15.59 -30.72
C PRO A 231 -7.54 -14.82 -31.55
N SER A 232 -7.24 -14.61 -32.83
CA SER A 232 -8.23 -14.17 -33.82
C SER A 232 -9.12 -15.38 -34.13
N VAL A 233 -10.19 -15.57 -33.36
CA VAL A 233 -11.12 -16.68 -33.57
C VAL A 233 -12.52 -16.13 -33.89
N ASN A 234 -12.82 -15.99 -35.18
CA ASN A 234 -14.17 -15.70 -35.69
C ASN A 234 -15.14 -16.92 -35.59
N HIS A 235 -14.92 -17.85 -34.66
CA HIS A 235 -15.68 -19.11 -34.59
C HIS A 235 -16.40 -19.35 -33.26
N THR A 236 -17.43 -20.17 -33.37
CA THR A 236 -18.44 -20.55 -32.39
C THR A 236 -17.85 -21.12 -31.09
N ALA A 237 -18.15 -20.46 -29.98
CA ALA A 237 -17.97 -20.81 -28.57
C ALA A 237 -17.06 -21.99 -28.17
N GLY A 238 -15.99 -21.70 -27.40
CA GLY A 238 -15.38 -22.66 -26.47
C GLY A 238 -13.86 -22.80 -26.46
N ALA A 239 -13.09 -21.95 -27.13
CA ALA A 239 -11.63 -22.03 -27.10
C ALA A 239 -11.08 -21.71 -25.69
N ARG A 240 -10.11 -22.49 -25.21
CA ARG A 240 -9.46 -22.25 -23.91
C ARG A 240 -7.95 -22.14 -24.11
N LEU A 241 -7.31 -21.08 -23.61
CA LEU A 241 -5.85 -20.97 -23.53
C LEU A 241 -5.43 -21.06 -22.07
N ASN A 242 -4.77 -22.15 -21.67
CA ASN A 242 -4.25 -22.31 -20.31
C ASN A 242 -2.74 -22.00 -20.27
N LEU A 243 -2.35 -20.95 -19.57
CA LEU A 243 -0.96 -20.57 -19.29
C LEU A 243 -0.59 -21.04 -17.87
N GLY A 244 -0.02 -22.24 -17.70
CA GLY A 244 0.15 -22.87 -16.38
C GLY A 244 0.74 -21.98 -15.27
N SER A 245 1.83 -21.25 -15.57
CA SER A 245 2.33 -20.17 -14.71
C SER A 245 2.93 -19.08 -15.59
N LEU A 246 2.52 -17.83 -15.40
CA LEU A 246 3.05 -16.69 -16.15
C LEU A 246 3.88 -15.79 -15.24
N SER A 247 5.16 -15.67 -15.56
CA SER A 247 6.06 -14.69 -14.97
C SER A 247 6.54 -13.74 -16.07
N LEU A 248 6.10 -12.48 -16.01
CA LEU A 248 6.62 -11.42 -16.85
C LEU A 248 7.80 -10.79 -16.12
N ALA A 249 9.01 -10.76 -16.69
CA ALA A 249 10.23 -10.15 -16.15
C ALA A 249 10.73 -8.99 -17.02
N GLU A 250 11.34 -7.97 -16.43
CA GLU A 250 12.00 -6.77 -17.04
C GLU A 250 11.37 -6.21 -18.35
N SER A 251 10.57 -5.13 -18.29
CA SER A 251 10.03 -4.42 -19.48
C SER A 251 9.18 -5.26 -20.46
N SER A 252 8.79 -6.48 -20.09
CA SER A 252 7.90 -7.32 -20.90
C SER A 252 6.46 -6.81 -20.90
N THR A 253 5.77 -6.95 -22.04
CA THR A 253 4.32 -6.76 -22.17
C THR A 253 3.65 -8.07 -22.59
N LEU A 254 2.54 -8.40 -21.94
CA LEU A 254 1.58 -9.39 -22.44
C LEU A 254 0.36 -8.62 -22.92
N GLU A 255 0.11 -8.68 -24.22
CA GLU A 255 -1.14 -8.24 -24.82
C GLU A 255 -1.91 -9.49 -25.22
N THR A 256 -3.03 -9.72 -24.54
CA THR A 256 -3.96 -10.82 -24.81
C THR A 256 -5.29 -10.22 -25.22
N TYR A 257 -5.75 -10.57 -26.42
CA TYR A 257 -7.04 -10.15 -26.95
C TYR A 257 -7.92 -11.38 -27.15
N VAL A 258 -8.86 -11.64 -26.23
CA VAL A 258 -9.72 -12.84 -26.25
C VAL A 258 -11.07 -12.50 -26.88
N GLU A 259 -11.27 -12.77 -28.16
CA GLU A 259 -12.55 -12.50 -28.85
C GLU A 259 -13.43 -13.76 -28.95
N GLY A 260 -14.73 -13.64 -28.63
CA GLY A 260 -15.76 -14.65 -28.88
C GLY A 260 -16.43 -15.21 -27.61
N ALA A 261 -17.77 -15.35 -27.65
CA ALA A 261 -18.55 -15.84 -26.51
C ALA A 261 -18.16 -17.28 -26.15
N GLY A 262 -17.76 -17.53 -24.90
CA GLY A 262 -17.34 -18.86 -24.44
C GLY A 262 -15.85 -19.16 -24.61
N ASN A 263 -15.08 -18.25 -25.21
CA ASN A 263 -13.63 -18.34 -25.21
C ASN A 263 -13.09 -17.95 -23.82
N ARG A 264 -12.04 -18.63 -23.38
CA ARG A 264 -11.51 -18.52 -22.01
C ARG A 264 -9.99 -18.47 -22.00
N LEU A 265 -9.43 -17.45 -21.34
CA LEU A 265 -8.01 -17.39 -21.00
C LEU A 265 -7.85 -17.86 -19.57
N ASP A 266 -7.28 -19.05 -19.37
CA ASP A 266 -6.91 -19.60 -18.08
C ASP A 266 -5.47 -19.19 -17.73
N LEU A 267 -5.28 -18.13 -16.94
CA LEU A 267 -3.95 -17.71 -16.47
C LEU A 267 -3.51 -18.53 -15.25
N GLY A 268 -3.32 -19.84 -15.40
CA GLY A 268 -2.52 -20.66 -14.48
C GLY A 268 -2.80 -20.53 -12.98
N THR A 269 -1.82 -20.96 -12.18
CA THR A 269 -1.90 -20.89 -10.71
C THR A 269 -1.40 -19.58 -10.12
N SER A 270 -0.71 -18.74 -10.87
CA SER A 270 -0.22 -17.43 -10.40
C SER A 270 0.24 -16.57 -11.58
N VAL A 271 -0.15 -15.29 -11.57
CA VAL A 271 0.36 -14.25 -12.47
C VAL A 271 1.04 -13.17 -11.65
N SER A 272 2.32 -12.92 -11.92
CA SER A 272 3.08 -11.84 -11.28
C SER A 272 3.48 -10.80 -12.31
N VAL A 273 3.00 -9.57 -12.12
CA VAL A 273 3.37 -8.40 -12.94
C VAL A 273 4.31 -7.52 -12.12
N GLY A 274 5.60 -7.53 -12.44
CA GLY A 274 6.59 -6.67 -11.76
C GLY A 274 6.58 -5.21 -12.23
N SER A 275 7.43 -4.38 -11.62
CA SER A 275 7.57 -2.94 -11.95
C SER A 275 7.87 -2.65 -13.41
N GLY A 276 7.21 -1.64 -13.98
CA GLY A 276 7.40 -1.14 -15.35
C GLY A 276 6.79 -2.03 -16.44
N ARG A 277 5.80 -2.86 -16.09
CA ARG A 277 5.25 -3.90 -16.97
C ARG A 277 3.75 -3.70 -17.16
N THR A 278 3.23 -4.14 -18.30
CA THR A 278 1.80 -4.08 -18.59
C THR A 278 1.27 -5.48 -18.89
N LEU A 279 0.26 -5.90 -18.14
CA LEU A 279 -0.61 -7.01 -18.50
C LEU A 279 -1.89 -6.41 -19.11
N GLY A 280 -1.94 -6.38 -20.44
CA GLY A 280 -3.10 -5.96 -21.20
C GLY A 280 -4.01 -7.15 -21.42
N ILE A 281 -5.16 -7.15 -20.75
CA ILE A 281 -6.20 -8.15 -20.94
C ILE A 281 -7.39 -7.43 -21.57
N SER A 282 -7.63 -7.70 -22.85
CA SER A 282 -8.88 -7.31 -23.49
C SER A 282 -9.69 -8.56 -23.79
N THR A 283 -10.96 -8.51 -23.42
CA THR A 283 -11.93 -9.55 -23.73
C THR A 283 -12.98 -8.97 -24.65
N ALA A 284 -13.27 -9.65 -25.75
CA ALA A 284 -14.34 -9.32 -26.67
C ALA A 284 -15.42 -10.40 -26.78
N ASN A 285 -16.66 -9.96 -27.00
CA ASN A 285 -17.87 -10.74 -27.18
C ASN A 285 -18.14 -11.76 -26.05
N GLY A 286 -17.85 -11.42 -24.79
CA GLY A 286 -18.09 -12.31 -23.63
C GLY A 286 -17.00 -13.36 -23.36
N GLY A 287 -15.77 -13.10 -23.78
CA GLY A 287 -14.60 -13.86 -23.35
C GLY A 287 -14.41 -13.82 -21.83
N ILE A 288 -14.00 -14.95 -21.23
CA ILE A 288 -13.78 -15.08 -19.79
C ILE A 288 -12.28 -15.16 -19.50
N VAL A 289 -11.77 -14.32 -18.61
CA VAL A 289 -10.41 -14.49 -18.08
C VAL A 289 -10.52 -15.16 -16.73
N SER A 290 -10.14 -16.41 -16.67
CA SER A 290 -10.11 -17.18 -15.44
C SER A 290 -8.66 -17.35 -14.99
N THR A 291 -8.38 -17.32 -13.71
CA THR A 291 -7.14 -17.90 -13.18
C THR A 291 -7.57 -19.13 -12.39
N SER A 292 -7.64 -20.28 -13.06
CA SER A 292 -8.07 -21.52 -12.40
C SER A 292 -6.90 -22.11 -11.62
N GLY A 293 -6.78 -21.69 -10.36
CA GLY A 293 -5.70 -22.08 -9.46
C GLY A 293 -5.51 -21.02 -8.40
N PHE A 294 -5.24 -21.41 -7.16
CA PHE A 294 -5.38 -20.58 -5.95
C PHE A 294 -4.47 -19.34 -5.84
N GLY A 295 -3.64 -19.00 -6.83
CA GLY A 295 -2.85 -17.76 -6.81
C GLY A 295 -3.48 -16.71 -7.71
N GLY A 296 -4.06 -15.69 -7.09
CA GLY A 296 -4.61 -14.53 -7.79
C GLY A 296 -3.59 -13.77 -8.65
N ILE A 297 -4.05 -12.67 -9.25
CA ILE A 297 -3.18 -11.73 -9.97
C ILE A 297 -2.48 -10.85 -8.93
N ASN A 298 -1.14 -10.86 -8.92
CA ASN A 298 -0.33 -10.00 -8.07
C ASN A 298 0.40 -8.95 -8.93
N VAL A 299 -0.01 -7.70 -8.80
CA VAL A 299 0.58 -6.53 -9.45
C VAL A 299 1.53 -5.88 -8.46
N GLN A 300 2.83 -5.99 -8.70
CA GLN A 300 3.83 -5.36 -7.84
C GLN A 300 3.89 -3.85 -8.12
N GLN A 301 4.56 -3.11 -7.23
CA GLN A 301 4.78 -1.67 -7.38
C GLN A 301 5.35 -1.34 -8.76
N GLY A 302 4.76 -0.35 -9.43
CA GLY A 302 5.12 0.10 -10.78
C GLY A 302 4.62 -0.81 -11.92
N GLY A 303 3.99 -1.96 -11.64
CA GLY A 303 3.29 -2.76 -12.65
C GLY A 303 1.91 -2.18 -12.95
N THR A 304 1.42 -2.41 -14.16
CA THR A 304 0.08 -2.02 -14.62
C THR A 304 -0.69 -3.25 -15.09
N VAL A 305 -1.92 -3.43 -14.61
CA VAL A 305 -2.89 -4.34 -15.23
C VAL A 305 -3.98 -3.49 -15.85
N ASN A 306 -4.21 -3.70 -17.15
CA ASN A 306 -5.20 -2.94 -17.89
C ASN A 306 -6.32 -3.90 -18.35
N PHE A 307 -7.53 -3.67 -17.85
CA PHE A 307 -8.73 -4.43 -18.20
C PHE A 307 -9.52 -3.65 -19.24
N ALA A 308 -9.09 -3.76 -20.50
CA ALA A 308 -9.72 -3.03 -21.59
C ALA A 308 -11.01 -3.71 -22.06
N ARG A 309 -12.01 -2.88 -22.34
CA ARG A 309 -13.28 -3.29 -22.97
C ARG A 309 -13.12 -3.71 -24.41
N ASP A 310 -14.09 -4.49 -24.87
CA ASP A 310 -14.40 -4.59 -26.29
C ASP A 310 -15.42 -3.55 -26.76
N ALA A 311 -15.61 -3.49 -28.07
CA ALA A 311 -16.62 -2.66 -28.71
C ALA A 311 -18.07 -3.02 -28.33
N ALA A 312 -18.32 -4.20 -27.74
CA ALA A 312 -19.66 -4.63 -27.35
C ALA A 312 -20.05 -4.25 -25.92
N GLY A 313 -19.12 -3.71 -25.13
CA GLY A 313 -19.39 -3.23 -23.79
C GLY A 313 -19.66 -4.35 -22.77
N VAL A 314 -19.07 -5.52 -22.91
CA VAL A 314 -19.21 -6.57 -21.89
C VAL A 314 -17.91 -6.70 -21.11
N PHE A 315 -17.95 -6.42 -19.80
CA PHE A 315 -16.82 -6.73 -18.92
C PHE A 315 -16.74 -8.23 -18.66
N GLY A 316 -15.52 -8.78 -18.74
CA GLY A 316 -15.22 -10.10 -18.20
C GLY A 316 -15.31 -10.13 -16.68
N SER A 317 -15.36 -11.32 -16.09
CA SER A 317 -15.16 -11.51 -14.65
C SER A 317 -13.77 -12.10 -14.38
N LEU A 318 -13.12 -11.66 -13.31
CA LEU A 318 -11.90 -12.26 -12.78
C LEU A 318 -12.26 -13.30 -11.73
N ASN A 319 -11.97 -14.58 -11.98
CA ASN A 319 -12.34 -15.68 -11.08
C ASN A 319 -11.41 -15.89 -9.87
N SER A 320 -10.69 -14.86 -9.42
CA SER A 320 -9.66 -14.99 -8.39
C SER A 320 -9.40 -13.71 -7.61
N ASN A 321 -8.47 -13.78 -6.66
CA ASN A 321 -8.01 -12.62 -5.92
C ASN A 321 -7.22 -11.67 -6.84
N LEU A 322 -7.36 -10.37 -6.64
CA LEU A 322 -6.56 -9.33 -7.26
C LEU A 322 -5.82 -8.57 -6.17
N SER A 323 -4.49 -8.63 -6.17
CA SER A 323 -3.63 -7.85 -5.28
C SER A 323 -2.88 -6.82 -6.11
N VAL A 324 -3.03 -5.54 -5.79
CA VAL A 324 -2.47 -4.42 -6.54
C VAL A 324 -1.60 -3.58 -5.61
N ALA A 325 -0.33 -3.44 -5.97
CA ALA A 325 0.63 -2.48 -5.40
C ALA A 325 1.10 -1.44 -6.43
N GLY A 326 0.70 -1.60 -7.69
CA GLY A 326 0.95 -0.68 -8.82
C GLY A 326 -0.34 -0.06 -9.33
N ILE A 327 -0.56 -0.05 -10.65
CA ILE A 327 -1.76 0.52 -11.29
C ILE A 327 -2.71 -0.61 -11.70
N ALA A 328 -3.97 -0.54 -11.28
CA ALA A 328 -5.06 -1.32 -11.84
C ALA A 328 -6.00 -0.40 -12.61
N ASP A 329 -6.07 -0.58 -13.91
CA ASP A 329 -6.85 0.26 -14.80
C ASP A 329 -8.11 -0.50 -15.25
N PHE A 330 -9.26 -0.02 -14.81
CA PHE A 330 -10.59 -0.52 -15.16
C PHE A 330 -11.32 0.44 -16.12
N ASP A 331 -10.59 1.30 -16.83
CA ASP A 331 -11.15 2.25 -17.78
C ASP A 331 -12.04 1.56 -18.83
N SER A 332 -13.29 2.03 -18.93
CA SER A 332 -14.24 1.69 -19.98
C SER A 332 -14.69 2.92 -20.75
N ALA A 333 -14.55 2.87 -22.07
CA ALA A 333 -15.30 3.73 -22.95
C ALA A 333 -16.81 3.35 -22.93
N GLY A 334 -17.62 4.10 -22.17
CA GLY A 334 -19.01 4.47 -22.54
C GLY A 334 -20.21 3.50 -22.29
N GLY A 335 -20.46 3.01 -21.07
CA GLY A 335 -21.73 2.33 -20.72
C GLY A 335 -21.88 2.07 -19.20
N ALA A 336 -23.02 1.55 -18.71
CA ALA A 336 -23.27 1.15 -17.31
C ALA A 336 -22.68 -0.23 -16.98
N ASN A 337 -21.72 -0.33 -16.07
CA ASN A 337 -20.80 -1.48 -16.07
C ASN A 337 -20.52 -2.08 -14.70
N ASP A 338 -20.69 -3.41 -14.59
CA ASP A 338 -20.23 -4.19 -13.44
C ASP A 338 -19.03 -5.08 -13.86
N PHE A 339 -17.80 -4.69 -13.50
CA PHE A 339 -16.65 -5.61 -13.57
C PHE A 339 -16.64 -6.50 -12.33
N ALA A 340 -16.69 -7.82 -12.49
CA ALA A 340 -16.78 -8.74 -11.35
C ALA A 340 -15.43 -9.41 -11.02
N ILE A 341 -14.94 -9.23 -9.79
CA ILE A 341 -13.85 -9.99 -9.18
C ILE A 341 -14.49 -11.05 -8.29
N ASN A 342 -14.50 -12.32 -8.67
CA ASN A 342 -15.08 -13.39 -7.86
C ASN A 342 -14.21 -13.83 -6.67
N GLY A 343 -13.03 -13.22 -6.49
CA GLY A 343 -12.20 -13.33 -5.29
C GLY A 343 -12.16 -12.04 -4.46
N SER A 344 -11.09 -11.86 -3.70
CA SER A 344 -10.82 -10.64 -2.91
C SER A 344 -10.01 -9.61 -3.70
N LEU A 345 -10.25 -8.32 -3.47
CA LEU A 345 -9.44 -7.22 -4.01
C LEU A 345 -8.61 -6.61 -2.87
N THR A 346 -7.30 -6.55 -3.04
CA THR A 346 -6.38 -5.90 -2.10
C THR A 346 -5.61 -4.81 -2.83
N LEU A 347 -5.81 -3.56 -2.43
CA LEU A 347 -5.00 -2.42 -2.84
C LEU A 347 -4.03 -2.11 -1.69
N SER A 348 -2.74 -2.13 -1.96
CA SER A 348 -1.69 -1.81 -0.98
C SER A 348 -0.89 -0.59 -1.44
N GLN A 349 -0.61 0.35 -0.55
CA GLN A 349 0.04 1.60 -0.95
C GLN A 349 1.41 1.32 -1.59
N PRO A 350 1.76 2.01 -2.70
CA PRO A 350 1.05 3.12 -3.35
C PRO A 350 0.20 2.68 -4.56
N ALA A 351 -0.71 1.73 -4.39
CA ALA A 351 -1.57 1.29 -5.49
C ALA A 351 -2.45 2.42 -6.03
N THR A 352 -2.59 2.51 -7.35
CA THR A 352 -3.55 3.40 -8.03
C THR A 352 -4.60 2.56 -8.73
N VAL A 353 -5.88 2.82 -8.46
CA VAL A 353 -6.97 2.31 -9.27
C VAL A 353 -7.41 3.41 -10.22
N ARG A 354 -7.45 3.12 -11.52
CA ARG A 354 -8.01 4.00 -12.54
C ARG A 354 -9.38 3.51 -12.94
N MET A 355 -10.36 4.39 -12.94
CA MET A 355 -11.70 4.11 -13.42
C MET A 355 -12.18 5.29 -14.23
N THR A 356 -12.88 4.97 -15.32
CA THR A 356 -13.60 5.98 -16.09
C THR A 356 -15.07 5.87 -15.78
N LEU A 357 -15.63 6.96 -15.26
CA LEU A 357 -17.04 7.04 -14.93
C LEU A 357 -17.85 7.39 -16.18
N GLY A 358 -18.84 6.57 -16.48
CA GLY A 358 -19.86 6.79 -17.49
C GLY A 358 -21.11 7.49 -16.94
N ASP A 359 -22.00 7.81 -17.88
CA ASP A 359 -23.14 8.72 -17.74
C ASP A 359 -24.29 8.17 -16.86
N SER A 360 -24.26 6.88 -16.54
CA SER A 360 -25.43 6.11 -16.11
C SER A 360 -25.53 5.83 -14.61
N GLY A 361 -24.65 6.41 -13.79
CA GLY A 361 -24.72 6.33 -12.32
C GLY A 361 -24.25 5.01 -11.70
N SER A 362 -23.82 4.02 -12.50
CA SER A 362 -23.35 2.73 -11.99
C SER A 362 -22.21 2.16 -12.84
N ASP A 363 -20.99 2.60 -12.56
CA ASP A 363 -19.77 1.89 -12.98
C ASP A 363 -19.13 1.30 -11.73
N SER A 364 -19.40 0.02 -11.49
CA SER A 364 -19.01 -0.66 -10.27
C SER A 364 -18.05 -1.82 -10.52
N VAL A 365 -17.11 -2.00 -9.60
CA VAL A 365 -16.31 -3.21 -9.49
C VAL A 365 -16.94 -4.08 -8.40
N GLN A 366 -17.58 -5.17 -8.78
CA GLN A 366 -18.20 -6.13 -7.87
C GLN A 366 -17.17 -7.17 -7.39
N VAL A 367 -16.84 -7.15 -6.10
CA VAL A 367 -15.86 -8.05 -5.46
C VAL A 367 -16.59 -9.12 -4.63
N ASN A 368 -16.71 -10.35 -5.11
CA ASN A 368 -17.33 -11.45 -4.37
C ASN A 368 -16.39 -12.05 -3.29
N GLY A 369 -15.62 -11.19 -2.62
CA GLY A 369 -14.67 -11.52 -1.57
C GLY A 369 -14.40 -10.31 -0.67
N SER A 370 -13.28 -10.34 0.06
CA SER A 370 -12.89 -9.21 0.92
C SER A 370 -12.31 -8.06 0.11
N LEU A 371 -12.52 -6.83 0.57
CA LEU A 371 -12.03 -5.61 -0.05
C LEU A 371 -11.04 -4.93 0.90
N VAL A 372 -9.80 -4.71 0.47
CA VAL A 372 -8.79 -3.95 1.22
C VAL A 372 -8.42 -2.71 0.40
N LEU A 373 -8.59 -1.51 0.94
CA LEU A 373 -8.48 -0.25 0.18
C LEU A 373 -7.37 0.67 0.68
N ASP A 374 -6.11 0.27 0.55
CA ASP A 374 -4.97 1.10 0.98
C ASP A 374 -4.25 1.66 -0.27
N GLY A 375 -4.77 2.75 -0.85
CA GLY A 375 -4.25 3.28 -2.13
C GLY A 375 -4.93 4.56 -2.61
N THR A 376 -4.71 4.91 -3.87
CA THR A 376 -5.28 6.09 -4.54
C THR A 376 -6.26 5.65 -5.62
N LEU A 377 -7.42 6.29 -5.69
CA LEU A 377 -8.38 6.20 -6.77
C LEU A 377 -8.21 7.41 -7.69
N GLU A 378 -7.83 7.15 -8.93
CA GLU A 378 -7.76 8.13 -10.01
C GLU A 378 -9.00 7.95 -10.88
N LEU A 379 -9.85 8.96 -10.93
CA LEU A 379 -11.06 8.95 -11.74
C LEU A 379 -10.81 9.82 -12.97
N THR A 380 -11.00 9.23 -14.15
CA THR A 380 -10.99 9.98 -15.41
C THR A 380 -12.43 10.17 -15.86
N GLU A 381 -12.84 11.41 -16.14
CA GLU A 381 -14.12 11.65 -16.78
C GLU A 381 -14.00 11.30 -18.26
N ASN A 382 -14.93 10.50 -18.79
CA ASN A 382 -14.97 10.28 -20.22
C ASN A 382 -15.35 11.60 -20.91
N ALA A 383 -14.50 12.08 -21.82
CA ALA A 383 -14.61 13.40 -22.44
C ALA A 383 -15.96 13.67 -23.16
N SER A 384 -16.72 12.63 -23.47
CA SER A 384 -18.06 12.75 -24.07
C SER A 384 -19.21 12.86 -23.07
N SER A 385 -18.97 12.58 -21.78
CA SER A 385 -19.99 12.43 -20.76
C SER A 385 -19.64 13.25 -19.53
N SER A 386 -20.14 14.48 -19.48
CA SER A 386 -20.14 15.20 -18.21
C SER A 386 -20.95 14.40 -17.19
N LEU A 387 -20.40 14.14 -16.00
CA LEU A 387 -21.16 13.63 -14.86
C LEU A 387 -22.31 14.60 -14.54
N THR A 388 -23.46 14.39 -15.16
CA THR A 388 -24.62 15.30 -15.10
C THR A 388 -25.63 14.85 -14.05
N GLY A 389 -25.23 14.79 -12.80
CA GLY A 389 -26.18 14.65 -11.68
C GLY A 389 -25.49 14.49 -10.34
N SER A 390 -25.87 15.31 -9.35
CA SER A 390 -25.46 15.04 -7.98
C SER A 390 -26.04 13.69 -7.57
N GLY A 391 -25.29 12.89 -6.84
CA GLY A 391 -25.72 11.53 -6.56
C GLY A 391 -24.65 10.60 -6.02
N LEU A 392 -25.13 9.38 -5.79
CA LEU A 392 -24.32 8.26 -5.33
C LEU A 392 -23.91 7.42 -6.55
N HIS A 393 -22.61 7.28 -6.77
CA HIS A 393 -22.05 6.41 -7.79
C HIS A 393 -21.36 5.24 -7.09
N LYS A 394 -21.86 4.03 -7.28
CA LYS A 394 -21.24 2.84 -6.71
C LYS A 394 -19.93 2.53 -7.42
N ILE A 395 -18.80 2.66 -6.72
CA ILE A 395 -17.45 2.36 -7.25
C ILE A 395 -17.11 0.89 -7.02
N PHE A 396 -17.37 0.38 -5.81
CA PHE A 396 -17.16 -1.02 -5.47
C PHE A 396 -18.39 -1.62 -4.80
N GLY A 397 -18.77 -2.83 -5.17
CA GLY A 397 -19.59 -3.72 -4.36
C GLY A 397 -18.72 -4.82 -3.77
N TYR A 398 -19.00 -5.31 -2.56
CA TYR A 398 -18.24 -6.42 -1.99
C TYR A 398 -19.10 -7.37 -1.14
N THR A 399 -18.75 -8.66 -1.03
CA THR A 399 -19.49 -9.62 -0.18
C THR A 399 -18.76 -10.03 1.09
N GLY A 400 -17.45 -9.77 1.19
CA GLY A 400 -16.60 -10.07 2.34
C GLY A 400 -16.46 -8.91 3.33
N SER A 401 -15.31 -8.84 4.01
CA SER A 401 -14.99 -7.71 4.89
C SER A 401 -14.33 -6.57 4.13
N LEU A 402 -14.70 -5.34 4.46
CA LEU A 402 -13.98 -4.15 4.06
C LEU A 402 -12.95 -3.76 5.14
N THR A 403 -11.67 -3.66 4.78
CA THR A 403 -10.57 -3.33 5.70
C THR A 403 -9.64 -2.28 5.10
N ASN A 404 -8.94 -1.52 5.96
CA ASN A 404 -8.05 -0.43 5.56
C ASN A 404 -8.72 0.51 4.55
N ASN A 405 -9.73 1.26 4.96
CA ASN A 405 -10.56 2.10 4.08
C ASN A 405 -9.88 3.43 3.76
N ARG A 406 -8.61 3.39 3.33
CA ARG A 406 -7.74 4.55 3.12
C ARG A 406 -7.60 4.89 1.64
N MET A 407 -8.69 4.78 0.90
CA MET A 407 -8.70 5.18 -0.50
C MET A 407 -8.74 6.70 -0.60
N GLN A 408 -7.76 7.30 -1.27
CA GLN A 408 -7.72 8.73 -1.54
C GLN A 408 -8.13 9.01 -2.97
N LEU A 409 -8.89 10.07 -3.21
CA LEU A 409 -9.04 10.59 -4.59
C LEU A 409 -7.72 11.24 -5.00
N ALA A 410 -7.20 10.91 -6.18
CA ALA A 410 -5.97 11.53 -6.69
C ALA A 410 -6.16 13.05 -6.74
N GLY A 411 -5.31 13.80 -6.03
CA GLY A 411 -5.30 15.26 -6.01
C GLY A 411 -4.96 15.80 -7.39
N GLY A 412 -5.99 16.07 -8.19
CA GLY A 412 -5.84 16.29 -9.63
C GLY A 412 -6.98 15.70 -10.46
N ALA A 413 -7.94 14.99 -9.85
CA ALA A 413 -9.30 14.85 -10.40
C ALA A 413 -9.99 16.23 -10.39
N ASP A 414 -9.38 17.19 -11.09
CA ASP A 414 -10.01 18.40 -11.54
C ASP A 414 -11.00 17.92 -12.60
N PHE A 415 -12.21 17.56 -12.17
CA PHE A 415 -13.35 17.34 -13.06
C PHE A 415 -13.62 18.69 -13.74
N SER A 416 -12.77 18.98 -14.73
CA SER A 416 -12.37 20.31 -15.19
C SER A 416 -13.48 21.12 -15.85
N GLY A 417 -14.70 20.58 -15.90
CA GLY A 417 -15.87 21.24 -16.43
C GLY A 417 -16.68 22.05 -15.42
N ASN A 418 -16.70 21.71 -14.12
CA ASN A 418 -17.63 22.35 -13.18
C ASN A 418 -17.06 22.56 -11.78
N PRO A 419 -16.65 23.79 -11.41
CA PRO A 419 -16.11 24.11 -10.08
C PRO A 419 -17.13 23.95 -8.95
N ASN A 420 -18.41 23.72 -9.27
CA ASN A 420 -19.47 23.54 -8.27
C ASN A 420 -19.62 22.09 -7.81
N TRP A 421 -18.62 21.23 -7.99
CA TRP A 421 -18.70 19.82 -7.60
C TRP A 421 -17.64 19.47 -6.57
N LYS A 422 -18.06 18.79 -5.51
CA LYS A 422 -17.17 18.14 -4.55
C LYS A 422 -17.41 16.64 -4.61
N PHE A 423 -16.33 15.87 -4.55
CA PHE A 423 -16.36 14.42 -4.57
C PHE A 423 -15.89 13.87 -3.24
N ALA A 424 -16.61 12.88 -2.70
CA ALA A 424 -16.23 12.21 -1.47
C ALA A 424 -16.45 10.70 -1.60
N ILE A 425 -15.60 9.90 -0.95
CA ILE A 425 -15.79 8.45 -0.87
C ILE A 425 -16.58 8.12 0.41
N THR A 426 -17.62 7.31 0.29
CA THR A 426 -18.42 6.85 1.43
C THR A 426 -18.63 5.33 1.42
N THR A 427 -18.68 4.74 2.61
CA THR A 427 -19.03 3.32 2.84
C THR A 427 -20.20 3.22 3.79
N ALA A 428 -21.08 4.23 3.78
CA ALA A 428 -22.31 4.28 4.56
C ALA A 428 -23.23 3.06 4.30
N PHE A 429 -23.14 2.55 3.08
CA PHE A 429 -23.95 1.47 2.56
C PHE A 429 -23.24 0.15 2.83
N ALA A 430 -23.96 -0.79 3.44
CA ALA A 430 -23.44 -2.12 3.67
C ALA A 430 -22.99 -2.72 2.33
N ASN A 431 -21.80 -3.31 2.30
CA ASN A 431 -21.28 -4.03 1.13
C ASN A 431 -20.98 -3.14 -0.09
N GLU A 432 -20.85 -1.82 0.10
CA GLU A 432 -20.57 -0.89 -0.99
C GLU A 432 -19.58 0.20 -0.60
N VAL A 433 -18.84 0.67 -1.61
CA VAL A 433 -18.00 1.86 -1.59
C VAL A 433 -18.51 2.75 -2.70
N ASN A 434 -18.93 3.95 -2.34
CA ASN A 434 -19.59 4.87 -3.25
C ASN A 434 -18.81 6.16 -3.35
N LEU A 435 -18.81 6.76 -4.54
CA LEU A 435 -18.45 8.15 -4.78
C LEU A 435 -19.72 8.98 -4.62
N VAL A 436 -19.68 9.97 -3.76
CA VAL A 436 -20.70 11.00 -3.65
C VAL A 436 -20.24 12.17 -4.50
N ALA A 437 -20.95 12.41 -5.59
CA ALA A 437 -20.79 13.61 -6.39
C ALA A 437 -21.80 14.64 -5.87
N SER A 438 -21.29 15.72 -5.29
CA SER A 438 -22.09 16.72 -4.58
C SER A 438 -22.05 18.04 -5.33
N GLU A 439 -23.21 18.62 -5.63
CA GLU A 439 -23.29 20.02 -6.09
C GLU A 439 -23.05 20.95 -4.90
N ILE A 440 -22.29 22.03 -5.11
CA ILE A 440 -22.07 23.09 -4.12
C ILE A 440 -23.29 24.01 -4.13
N ARG A 441 -23.97 24.08 -2.98
CA ARG A 441 -25.10 24.96 -2.73
C ARG A 441 -24.68 26.06 -1.78
N SER A 442 -24.57 27.27 -2.30
CA SER A 442 -24.20 28.44 -1.50
C SER A 442 -25.46 29.13 -1.02
N TRP A 443 -25.57 29.32 0.29
CA TRP A 443 -26.65 30.08 0.89
C TRP A 443 -26.52 31.56 0.55
N ASP A 444 -27.57 32.13 -0.06
CA ASP A 444 -27.65 33.57 -0.38
C ASP A 444 -28.78 34.30 0.38
N GLY A 445 -29.69 33.56 1.01
CA GLY A 445 -30.73 34.08 1.89
C GLY A 445 -31.80 34.95 1.21
N GLN A 446 -31.99 34.84 -0.11
CA GLN A 446 -32.91 35.72 -0.84
C GLN A 446 -34.40 35.39 -0.64
N GLY A 447 -34.73 34.21 -0.11
CA GLY A 447 -36.11 33.77 0.12
C GLY A 447 -36.84 34.52 1.24
N GLY A 448 -36.13 35.33 2.02
CA GLY A 448 -36.71 36.13 3.12
C GLY A 448 -37.07 35.33 4.37
N ASP A 449 -36.90 34.00 4.33
CA ASP A 449 -36.93 33.11 5.48
C ASP A 449 -35.54 32.49 5.72
N GLY A 450 -35.36 31.79 6.84
CA GLY A 450 -34.12 31.09 7.18
C GLY A 450 -34.22 29.58 6.98
N LEU A 451 -35.03 29.08 6.04
CA LEU A 451 -35.30 27.64 5.90
C LEU A 451 -34.44 27.00 4.81
N PHE A 452 -33.92 25.80 5.09
CA PHE A 452 -33.16 24.99 4.11
C PHE A 452 -34.03 24.57 2.91
N SER A 453 -35.32 24.27 3.13
CA SER A 453 -36.22 23.80 2.08
C SER A 453 -36.63 24.89 1.06
N THR A 454 -36.44 26.16 1.40
CA THR A 454 -36.76 27.30 0.52
C THR A 454 -35.69 27.47 -0.55
N ALA A 455 -36.00 27.06 -1.78
CA ALA A 455 -35.08 27.10 -2.93
C ALA A 455 -34.44 28.47 -3.18
N THR A 456 -35.18 29.56 -2.96
CA THR A 456 -34.73 30.95 -3.14
C THR A 456 -33.68 31.38 -2.09
N ASN A 457 -33.37 30.58 -1.08
CA ASN A 457 -32.25 30.88 -0.17
C ASN A 457 -30.90 30.32 -0.65
N TRP A 458 -30.90 29.61 -1.77
CA TRP A 458 -29.71 28.96 -2.33
C TRP A 458 -29.39 29.54 -3.70
N ASN A 459 -28.10 29.61 -4.00
CA ASN A 459 -27.60 30.07 -5.28
C ASN A 459 -28.31 29.37 -6.45
N SER A 460 -28.70 30.15 -7.45
CA SER A 460 -29.51 29.70 -8.60
C SER A 460 -30.96 29.34 -8.30
N ASP A 461 -31.51 29.71 -7.14
CA ASP A 461 -32.90 29.45 -6.73
C ASP A 461 -33.28 27.96 -6.82
N LYS A 462 -32.34 27.06 -6.50
CA LYS A 462 -32.53 25.61 -6.57
C LYS A 462 -32.74 25.02 -5.18
N ALA A 463 -33.75 24.15 -5.05
CA ALA A 463 -33.95 23.37 -3.84
C ALA A 463 -32.77 22.44 -3.59
N LEU A 464 -32.43 22.23 -2.32
CA LEU A 464 -31.41 21.26 -1.92
C LEU A 464 -31.81 19.84 -2.32
N ALA A 465 -30.85 19.11 -2.90
CA ALA A 465 -30.91 17.67 -3.05
C ALA A 465 -30.15 16.96 -1.92
N SER A 466 -30.44 15.67 -1.74
CA SER A 466 -29.61 14.84 -0.85
C SER A 466 -28.17 14.84 -1.36
N PHE A 467 -27.22 14.89 -0.44
CA PHE A 467 -25.78 14.96 -0.67
C PHE A 467 -25.24 16.28 -1.25
N ASP A 468 -26.04 17.33 -1.38
CA ASP A 468 -25.51 18.66 -1.73
C ASP A 468 -24.55 19.18 -0.64
N HIS A 469 -23.47 19.86 -1.04
CA HIS A 469 -22.47 20.43 -0.15
C HIS A 469 -22.85 21.86 0.16
N LEU A 470 -23.07 22.16 1.42
CA LEU A 470 -23.68 23.40 1.84
C LEU A 470 -22.60 24.42 2.20
N VAL A 471 -22.59 25.57 1.55
CA VAL A 471 -21.67 26.68 1.82
C VAL A 471 -22.45 27.85 2.40
N PHE A 472 -22.12 28.26 3.61
CA PHE A 472 -22.77 29.35 4.31
C PHE A 472 -21.82 30.54 4.43
N ASP A 473 -21.86 31.43 3.43
CA ASP A 473 -21.17 32.74 3.46
C ASP A 473 -22.18 33.91 3.34
N PRO A 474 -23.21 33.99 4.20
CA PRO A 474 -24.30 34.95 4.04
C PRO A 474 -23.84 36.40 4.21
N ALA A 475 -24.29 37.27 3.30
CA ALA A 475 -24.29 38.72 3.53
C ALA A 475 -25.49 39.18 4.39
N ALA A 476 -26.55 38.37 4.47
CA ALA A 476 -27.76 38.62 5.25
C ALA A 476 -28.39 37.28 5.72
N ASN A 477 -29.21 37.35 6.76
CA ASN A 477 -29.88 36.21 7.42
C ASN A 477 -28.92 35.11 7.89
N THR A 478 -28.21 35.42 8.98
CA THR A 478 -27.25 34.51 9.60
C THR A 478 -27.87 33.44 10.50
N THR A 479 -29.18 33.52 10.77
CA THR A 479 -29.89 32.51 11.58
C THR A 479 -30.69 31.60 10.65
N ILE A 480 -30.14 30.40 10.44
CA ILE A 480 -30.62 29.46 9.43
C ILE A 480 -31.14 28.22 10.17
N THR A 481 -32.16 27.57 9.62
CA THR A 481 -32.84 26.41 10.20
C THR A 481 -32.92 25.30 9.16
N ASN A 482 -32.30 24.16 9.48
CA ASN A 482 -32.53 22.90 8.79
C ASN A 482 -33.92 22.37 9.16
N ASP A 483 -34.88 22.61 8.28
CA ASP A 483 -36.28 22.21 8.41
C ASP A 483 -36.61 20.89 7.72
N PHE A 484 -35.60 20.20 7.16
CA PHE A 484 -35.76 18.84 6.67
C PHE A 484 -36.07 17.85 7.79
N VAL A 485 -36.63 16.70 7.41
CA VAL A 485 -36.81 15.58 8.34
C VAL A 485 -35.44 15.08 8.85
N PRO A 486 -35.32 14.68 10.13
CA PRO A 486 -34.11 14.05 10.63
C PRO A 486 -33.72 12.86 9.74
N GLY A 487 -32.45 12.78 9.31
CA GLY A 487 -31.99 11.72 8.42
C GLY A 487 -31.49 12.16 7.05
N VAL A 488 -31.80 13.39 6.62
CA VAL A 488 -31.30 13.88 5.33
C VAL A 488 -29.77 13.98 5.35
N ALA A 489 -29.15 13.39 4.32
CA ALA A 489 -27.72 13.42 4.13
C ALA A 489 -27.30 14.62 3.28
N PHE A 490 -26.22 15.29 3.68
CA PHE A 490 -25.60 16.39 2.96
C PHE A 490 -24.14 16.04 2.64
N GLY A 491 -23.63 16.64 1.57
CA GLY A 491 -22.29 16.46 1.06
C GLY A 491 -21.23 16.84 2.08
N GLY A 492 -21.46 17.93 2.81
CA GLY A 492 -20.64 18.51 3.87
C GLY A 492 -21.15 19.91 4.21
N ILE A 493 -20.53 20.56 5.18
CA ILE A 493 -20.86 21.94 5.56
C ILE A 493 -19.59 22.79 5.54
N GLU A 494 -19.65 23.93 4.87
CA GLU A 494 -18.63 24.97 4.89
C GLU A 494 -19.24 26.23 5.50
N LEU A 495 -18.62 26.75 6.56
CA LEU A 495 -19.08 27.91 7.31
C LEU A 495 -18.13 29.06 7.08
N GLY A 496 -18.66 30.21 6.68
CA GLY A 496 -17.88 31.40 6.41
C GLY A 496 -17.25 31.40 5.02
N GLY A 497 -16.37 32.38 4.78
CA GLY A 497 -15.87 32.70 3.45
C GLY A 497 -15.44 34.16 3.36
N THR A 498 -15.89 34.86 2.32
CA THR A 498 -15.51 36.26 2.07
C THR A 498 -16.10 37.25 3.08
N ASN A 499 -17.24 36.94 3.70
CA ASN A 499 -17.96 37.88 4.55
C ASN A 499 -17.67 37.72 6.05
N ASN A 500 -17.07 36.60 6.49
CA ASN A 500 -16.77 36.30 7.89
C ASN A 500 -17.96 36.51 8.86
N ALA A 501 -19.19 36.35 8.37
CA ALA A 501 -20.38 36.56 9.18
C ALA A 501 -20.61 35.37 10.12
N ASP A 502 -20.92 35.64 11.39
CA ASP A 502 -21.29 34.62 12.37
C ASP A 502 -22.56 33.90 11.91
N VAL A 503 -22.50 32.59 11.66
CA VAL A 503 -23.65 31.78 11.23
C VAL A 503 -24.18 30.96 12.40
N VAL A 504 -25.51 30.99 12.60
CA VAL A 504 -26.23 30.14 13.55
C VAL A 504 -27.11 29.16 12.78
N LEU A 505 -26.70 27.90 12.73
CA LEU A 505 -27.49 26.81 12.14
C LEU A 505 -28.34 26.13 13.21
N ASN A 506 -29.65 26.06 13.02
CA ASN A 506 -30.61 25.39 13.90
C ASN A 506 -31.26 24.21 13.21
N GLY A 507 -32.02 23.40 13.94
CA GLY A 507 -33.03 22.51 13.36
C GLY A 507 -32.75 21.03 13.54
N SER A 508 -33.24 20.23 12.59
CA SER A 508 -33.19 18.78 12.62
C SER A 508 -31.77 18.22 12.46
N GLN A 509 -31.59 16.96 12.87
CA GLN A 509 -30.34 16.21 12.69
C GLN A 509 -29.91 16.17 11.21
N ALA A 510 -28.62 16.40 10.97
CA ALA A 510 -27.99 16.29 9.65
C ALA A 510 -26.95 15.15 9.61
N PHE A 511 -26.97 14.38 8.52
CA PHE A 511 -25.95 13.36 8.22
C PHE A 511 -24.97 13.95 7.21
N LEU A 512 -23.67 13.87 7.46
CA LEU A 512 -22.67 14.47 6.57
C LEU A 512 -21.81 13.38 5.93
N SER A 513 -21.73 13.35 4.59
CA SER A 513 -20.82 12.44 3.87
C SER A 513 -19.37 12.94 3.84
N SER A 514 -19.16 14.23 4.08
CA SER A 514 -17.85 14.87 4.26
C SER A 514 -17.81 15.62 5.61
N GLY A 515 -16.67 16.24 5.90
CA GLY A 515 -16.46 17.01 7.12
C GLY A 515 -17.16 18.36 7.16
N ILE A 516 -16.81 19.13 8.20
CA ILE A 516 -17.19 20.52 8.39
C ILE A 516 -15.94 21.37 8.21
N VAL A 517 -16.00 22.37 7.34
CA VAL A 517 -14.93 23.36 7.17
C VAL A 517 -15.41 24.70 7.70
N VAL A 518 -14.57 25.38 8.47
CA VAL A 518 -14.89 26.67 9.08
C VAL A 518 -13.83 27.69 8.70
N HIS A 519 -14.31 28.84 8.24
CA HIS A 519 -13.56 29.99 7.78
C HIS A 519 -14.03 31.28 8.47
N GLY A 520 -13.18 31.88 9.30
CA GLY A 520 -13.49 33.11 10.03
C GLY A 520 -14.69 33.00 10.98
N GLY A 521 -15.16 34.14 11.49
CA GLY A 521 -16.39 34.24 12.29
C GLY A 521 -16.45 33.45 13.61
N ASN A 522 -17.59 33.52 14.29
CA ASN A 522 -17.97 32.72 15.45
C ASN A 522 -19.29 32.00 15.17
N HIS A 523 -19.20 30.78 14.66
CA HIS A 523 -20.34 30.00 14.21
C HIS A 523 -20.95 29.16 15.34
N THR A 524 -22.25 28.91 15.24
CA THR A 524 -22.99 28.07 16.20
C THR A 524 -23.85 27.05 15.45
N LEU A 525 -23.74 25.76 15.81
CA LEU A 525 -24.55 24.67 15.27
C LEU A 525 -25.44 24.10 16.38
N ASN A 526 -26.70 24.50 16.37
CA ASN A 526 -27.81 24.03 17.19
C ASN A 526 -28.57 22.87 16.49
N LEU A 527 -27.84 21.90 15.96
CA LEU A 527 -28.41 20.69 15.37
C LEU A 527 -27.53 19.47 15.65
N ASP A 528 -28.16 18.29 15.72
CA ASP A 528 -27.44 17.03 15.88
C ASP A 528 -26.73 16.67 14.57
N LEU A 529 -25.47 16.22 14.66
CA LEU A 529 -24.63 15.88 13.51
C LEU A 529 -24.23 14.42 13.58
N THR A 530 -24.32 13.74 12.43
CA THR A 530 -23.78 12.39 12.25
C THR A 530 -22.78 12.39 11.09
N PRO A 531 -21.50 12.72 11.35
CA PRO A 531 -20.47 12.65 10.31
C PRO A 531 -20.19 11.21 9.91
N ASN A 532 -20.13 10.99 8.60
CA ASN A 532 -19.85 9.70 7.95
C ASN A 532 -18.68 9.82 6.94
N ALA A 533 -17.83 10.82 7.15
CA ALA A 533 -16.63 11.01 6.35
C ALA A 533 -15.60 9.91 6.68
N LEU A 534 -15.24 9.12 5.67
CA LEU A 534 -14.21 8.08 5.74
C LEU A 534 -12.85 8.56 5.26
N ASP A 535 -12.77 9.79 4.78
CA ASP A 535 -11.50 10.33 4.38
C ASP A 535 -10.69 10.62 5.65
N PHE A 536 -9.71 9.76 5.91
CA PHE A 536 -8.86 9.87 7.09
C PHE A 536 -7.79 10.95 6.91
N GLU A 537 -7.65 11.58 5.74
CA GLU A 537 -6.73 12.71 5.57
C GLU A 537 -7.42 14.08 5.48
N SER A 538 -8.70 14.15 5.13
CA SER A 538 -9.47 15.37 5.40
C SER A 538 -10.04 15.36 6.80
N ASP A 539 -9.86 16.45 7.54
CA ASP A 539 -10.40 16.53 8.89
C ASP A 539 -11.92 16.45 8.86
N THR A 540 -12.48 15.69 9.81
CA THR A 540 -13.93 15.68 10.01
C THR A 540 -14.42 17.08 10.39
N ILE A 541 -13.59 17.84 11.10
CA ILE A 541 -13.80 19.27 11.38
C ILE A 541 -12.47 19.99 11.12
N HIS A 542 -12.44 20.84 10.09
CA HIS A 542 -11.29 21.69 9.77
C HIS A 542 -11.66 23.14 10.09
N VAL A 543 -11.01 23.75 11.08
CA VAL A 543 -11.19 25.17 11.41
C VAL A 543 -9.95 25.94 11.00
N ALA A 544 -9.96 26.45 9.77
CA ALA A 544 -8.84 27.19 9.19
C ALA A 544 -8.61 28.54 9.89
N ASP A 545 -9.69 29.19 10.30
CA ASP A 545 -9.74 30.40 11.10
C ASP A 545 -11.12 30.54 11.77
N GLY A 546 -11.21 31.31 12.86
CA GLY A 546 -12.48 31.59 13.55
C GLY A 546 -12.87 30.58 14.64
N SER A 547 -14.16 30.48 14.96
CA SER A 547 -14.64 29.55 15.97
C SER A 547 -15.96 28.87 15.60
N VAL A 548 -16.16 27.67 16.13
CA VAL A 548 -17.41 26.92 15.97
C VAL A 548 -17.86 26.31 17.28
N THR A 549 -19.14 26.52 17.61
CA THR A 549 -19.79 25.96 18.81
C THR A 549 -20.88 24.96 18.42
N PHE A 550 -20.73 23.71 18.84
CA PHE A 550 -21.69 22.63 18.65
C PHE A 550 -22.59 22.50 19.88
N ASN A 551 -23.83 22.97 19.76
CA ASN A 551 -24.85 22.83 20.80
C ASN A 551 -25.67 21.53 20.66
N GLY A 552 -25.78 20.99 19.45
CA GLY A 552 -26.30 19.65 19.22
C GLY A 552 -25.27 18.55 19.48
N ASN A 553 -25.74 17.31 19.53
CA ASN A 553 -24.90 16.13 19.69
C ASN A 553 -24.11 15.85 18.40
N VAL A 554 -22.87 15.34 18.55
CA VAL A 554 -22.06 14.84 17.43
C VAL A 554 -21.89 13.34 17.60
N THR A 555 -22.59 12.56 16.79
CA THR A 555 -22.59 11.09 16.87
C THR A 555 -21.82 10.52 15.69
N MET A 556 -20.69 9.87 15.95
CA MET A 556 -19.93 9.16 14.91
C MET A 556 -20.47 7.74 14.73
N LEU A 557 -20.42 7.24 13.49
CA LEU A 557 -20.74 5.84 13.23
C LEU A 557 -19.68 4.91 13.84
N PRO A 558 -20.04 3.69 14.26
CA PRO A 558 -19.10 2.73 14.85
C PRO A 558 -17.86 2.51 13.96
N GLY A 559 -16.67 2.66 14.53
CA GLY A 559 -15.40 2.46 13.83
C GLY A 559 -14.83 3.71 13.17
N LEU A 560 -15.56 4.83 13.15
CA LEU A 560 -15.06 6.13 12.72
C LEU A 560 -14.45 6.91 13.90
N ASN A 561 -13.47 7.75 13.57
CA ASN A 561 -12.81 8.63 14.53
C ASN A 561 -13.12 10.08 14.17
N LEU A 562 -13.42 10.91 15.17
CA LEU A 562 -13.59 12.35 14.93
C LEU A 562 -12.20 12.97 14.84
N LYS A 563 -11.80 13.40 13.63
CA LYS A 563 -10.55 14.12 13.40
C LYS A 563 -10.81 15.62 13.33
N MET A 564 -10.01 16.39 14.05
CA MET A 564 -10.10 17.85 14.05
C MET A 564 -8.75 18.48 13.78
N GLU A 565 -8.71 19.37 12.80
CA GLU A 565 -7.63 20.34 12.61
C GLU A 565 -8.16 21.72 12.98
N VAL A 566 -7.45 22.40 13.89
CA VAL A 566 -7.84 23.73 14.39
C VAL A 566 -6.61 24.61 14.31
N ALA A 567 -6.63 25.57 13.39
CA ALA A 567 -5.55 26.52 13.22
C ALA A 567 -5.31 27.39 14.46
N ASP A 568 -4.14 28.04 14.51
CA ASP A 568 -3.75 28.91 15.61
C ASP A 568 -4.72 30.09 15.79
N GLY A 569 -5.24 30.25 17.01
CA GLY A 569 -6.18 31.34 17.35
C GLY A 569 -7.65 31.00 17.10
N SER A 570 -7.92 29.81 16.54
CA SER A 570 -9.27 29.30 16.31
C SER A 570 -9.78 28.46 17.48
N SER A 571 -11.08 28.24 17.60
CA SER A 571 -11.63 27.37 18.65
C SER A 571 -12.79 26.49 18.23
N VAL A 572 -12.89 25.33 18.86
CA VAL A 572 -14.01 24.41 18.73
C VAL A 572 -14.59 24.16 20.11
N THR A 573 -15.89 24.41 20.27
CA THR A 573 -16.61 24.17 21.53
C THR A 573 -17.70 23.13 21.33
N PHE A 574 -17.75 22.09 22.17
CA PHE A 574 -18.83 21.12 22.19
C PHE A 574 -19.64 21.26 23.48
N ASN A 575 -20.87 21.76 23.35
CA ASN A 575 -21.86 21.81 24.42
C ASN A 575 -22.80 20.59 24.37
N GLY A 576 -22.98 19.96 23.20
CA GLY A 576 -23.68 18.68 23.07
C GLY A 576 -22.78 17.46 23.34
N ASN A 577 -23.37 16.25 23.33
CA ASN A 577 -22.64 15.00 23.57
C ASN A 577 -21.86 14.58 22.31
N ILE A 578 -20.64 14.07 22.50
CA ILE A 578 -19.90 13.35 21.45
C ILE A 578 -20.00 11.86 21.74
N SER A 579 -20.42 11.04 20.77
CA SER A 579 -20.53 9.58 20.96
C SER A 579 -20.04 8.79 19.75
N GLY A 580 -19.67 7.52 19.95
CA GLY A 580 -19.35 6.57 18.87
C GLY A 580 -17.92 6.58 18.31
N SER A 581 -17.02 7.45 18.79
CA SER A 581 -15.66 7.61 18.25
C SER A 581 -14.58 7.82 19.31
N LYS A 582 -13.32 7.68 18.88
CA LYS A 582 -12.17 8.32 19.54
C LYS A 582 -11.97 9.72 18.93
N LEU A 583 -11.64 10.69 19.77
CA LEU A 583 -11.30 12.05 19.35
C LEU A 583 -9.80 12.12 19.02
N PHE A 584 -9.45 12.50 17.80
CA PHE A 584 -8.08 12.79 17.38
C PHE A 584 -7.98 14.26 16.99
N LYS A 585 -7.14 15.02 17.68
CA LYS A 585 -6.81 16.40 17.30
C LYS A 585 -5.42 16.42 16.66
N THR A 586 -5.35 16.92 15.44
CA THR A 586 -4.11 17.22 14.71
C THR A 586 -4.01 18.74 14.51
N GLY A 587 -2.80 19.28 14.41
CA GLY A 587 -2.56 20.73 14.36
C GLY A 587 -1.27 21.10 15.08
N THR A 588 -0.72 22.27 14.75
CA THR A 588 0.55 22.76 15.28
C THR A 588 0.61 22.66 16.80
N THR A 589 1.79 22.30 17.31
CA THR A 589 2.14 22.28 18.73
C THR A 589 1.49 23.44 19.47
N LEU A 590 0.92 23.15 20.64
CA LEU A 590 0.47 24.10 21.69
C LEU A 590 1.65 24.99 22.19
N SER A 591 2.27 25.73 21.29
CA SER A 591 3.43 26.58 21.54
C SER A 591 3.26 27.88 20.77
N GLY A 592 2.27 28.69 21.16
CA GLY A 592 2.25 30.12 20.80
C GLY A 592 0.89 30.75 20.53
N GLY A 593 -0.07 30.00 19.97
CA GLY A 593 -1.44 30.45 19.69
C GLY A 593 -2.49 29.64 20.44
N GLN A 594 -3.50 30.30 21.03
CA GLN A 594 -4.49 29.70 21.94
C GLN A 594 -5.58 28.89 21.19
N SER A 595 -5.24 27.79 20.51
CA SER A 595 -6.28 26.92 19.93
C SER A 595 -6.90 26.03 21.01
N THR A 596 -8.06 26.45 21.52
CA THR A 596 -8.78 25.76 22.59
C THR A 596 -9.82 24.79 22.01
N VAL A 597 -9.86 23.57 22.56
CA VAL A 597 -11.01 22.66 22.40
C VAL A 597 -11.70 22.61 23.74
N THR A 598 -12.91 23.15 23.81
CA THR A 598 -13.68 23.24 25.05
C THR A 598 -14.79 22.19 25.02
N LEU A 599 -14.80 21.28 25.99
CA LEU A 599 -15.83 20.25 26.14
C LEU A 599 -16.71 20.63 27.34
N ASN A 600 -17.84 21.29 27.08
CA ASN A 600 -18.78 21.75 28.11
C ASN A 600 -20.01 20.83 28.27
N GLY A 601 -20.21 19.89 27.34
CA GLY A 601 -21.33 18.94 27.38
C GLY A 601 -21.13 17.76 28.34
N VAL A 602 -22.22 17.08 28.70
CA VAL A 602 -22.26 15.86 29.54
C VAL A 602 -21.83 14.63 28.73
N GLY A 603 -20.73 14.74 28.00
CA GLY A 603 -20.13 13.62 27.29
C GLY A 603 -19.43 12.71 28.30
N THR A 604 -20.04 11.57 28.63
CA THR A 604 -19.25 10.45 29.17
C THR A 604 -18.25 10.03 28.09
N PHE A 605 -16.97 10.31 28.29
CA PHE A 605 -15.94 9.39 27.80
C PHE A 605 -16.30 8.05 28.44
N ASN A 606 -16.83 7.12 27.65
CA ASN A 606 -17.26 5.82 28.16
C ASN A 606 -15.98 5.06 28.51
N GLY A 607 -15.59 4.97 29.78
CA GLY A 607 -16.15 4.10 30.82
C GLY A 607 -16.96 4.74 31.94
N THR A 608 -18.29 4.60 31.80
CA THR A 608 -19.36 4.48 32.82
C THR A 608 -19.63 5.59 33.86
N ALA A 609 -20.78 6.25 33.62
CA ALA A 609 -21.89 6.67 34.51
C ALA A 609 -21.66 7.61 35.71
N GLY A 610 -22.12 8.86 35.54
CA GLY A 610 -22.89 9.60 36.55
C GLY A 610 -22.14 10.71 37.31
N GLY A 611 -22.24 11.94 36.80
CA GLY A 611 -21.64 13.13 37.41
C GLY A 611 -20.31 13.49 36.72
N SER A 612 -20.12 14.77 36.41
CA SER A 612 -19.02 15.30 35.60
C SER A 612 -17.64 15.10 36.26
N SER A 613 -17.14 13.87 36.23
CA SER A 613 -15.76 13.50 36.53
C SER A 613 -15.29 12.59 35.41
N ILE A 614 -14.19 12.93 34.74
CA ILE A 614 -13.48 12.00 33.87
C ILE A 614 -13.05 10.83 34.76
N THR A 615 -13.70 9.67 34.64
CA THR A 615 -13.31 8.47 35.37
C THR A 615 -11.99 7.97 34.82
N GLN A 616 -10.92 8.25 35.57
CA GLN A 616 -9.58 7.65 35.76
C GLN A 616 -8.98 6.61 34.78
N GLY A 617 -9.74 5.90 33.94
CA GLY A 617 -9.24 4.88 33.01
C GLY A 617 -8.96 5.35 31.57
N ASP A 618 -9.53 6.48 31.14
CA ASP A 618 -9.63 6.79 29.69
C ASP A 618 -8.78 7.98 29.22
N PHE A 619 -8.10 8.68 30.12
CA PHE A 619 -7.23 9.81 29.75
C PHE A 619 -5.75 9.39 29.72
N VAL A 620 -5.19 9.29 28.52
CA VAL A 620 -3.77 8.97 28.30
C VAL A 620 -3.09 10.17 27.65
N LEU A 621 -2.11 10.78 28.34
CA LEU A 621 -1.19 11.74 27.74
C LEU A 621 -0.16 10.98 26.89
N GLY A 622 -0.48 10.69 25.63
CA GLY A 622 0.47 10.10 24.70
C GLY A 622 1.38 11.17 24.09
N GLY A 623 2.67 11.20 24.47
CA GLY A 623 3.68 12.09 23.88
C GLY A 623 4.43 12.95 24.89
N VAL A 624 5.65 13.35 24.55
CA VAL A 624 6.65 13.92 25.48
C VAL A 624 6.30 15.26 26.15
N ASN A 625 5.19 15.94 25.78
CA ASN A 625 4.90 17.32 26.23
C ASN A 625 3.41 17.69 26.39
N GLY A 626 2.53 16.75 26.76
CA GLY A 626 1.11 17.10 27.03
C GLY A 626 0.95 17.99 28.27
N ARG A 627 0.22 19.11 28.18
CA ARG A 627 -0.20 19.94 29.33
C ARG A 627 -1.69 19.69 29.61
N LEU A 628 -2.01 19.27 30.83
CA LEU A 628 -3.38 19.26 31.36
C LEU A 628 -3.55 20.49 32.26
N ASP A 629 -4.40 21.43 31.85
CA ASP A 629 -4.73 22.60 32.67
C ASP A 629 -6.00 22.31 33.48
N LEU A 630 -5.93 22.48 34.81
CA LEU A 630 -7.03 22.20 35.74
C LEU A 630 -7.65 23.49 36.30
N SER A 631 -7.27 24.65 35.79
CA SER A 631 -7.67 25.94 36.35
C SER A 631 -9.18 26.01 36.56
N GLY A 632 -9.59 26.09 37.84
CA GLY A 632 -10.99 26.21 38.27
C GLY A 632 -11.65 24.96 38.86
N ASN A 633 -11.02 23.77 38.82
CA ASN A 633 -11.57 22.57 39.44
C ASN A 633 -10.51 21.82 40.29
N PRO A 634 -10.55 21.92 41.63
CA PRO A 634 -9.42 21.55 42.50
C PRO A 634 -9.26 20.05 42.76
N GLN A 635 -9.96 19.15 42.05
CA GLN A 635 -9.85 17.71 42.29
C GLN A 635 -9.45 16.96 41.03
N LEU A 636 -8.17 16.59 40.97
CA LEU A 636 -7.66 15.58 40.04
C LEU A 636 -7.17 14.38 40.85
N ASP A 637 -7.88 13.26 40.77
CA ASP A 637 -7.47 11.99 41.38
C ASP A 637 -6.70 11.14 40.34
N LEU A 638 -5.38 11.27 40.29
CA LEU A 638 -4.51 10.46 39.42
C LEU A 638 -4.09 9.17 40.13
N LYS A 639 -4.40 8.00 39.56
CA LYS A 639 -3.93 6.68 40.07
C LYS A 639 -2.73 6.08 39.32
N GLY A 640 -2.14 6.79 38.36
CA GLY A 640 -0.87 6.39 37.76
C GLY A 640 -0.55 7.08 36.43
N LEU A 641 0.75 7.26 36.14
CA LEU A 641 1.25 7.70 34.84
C LEU A 641 1.80 6.47 34.07
N PRO A 642 1.39 6.23 32.81
CA PRO A 642 1.61 4.93 32.16
C PRO A 642 3.00 4.73 31.51
N ASP A 643 3.89 5.72 31.49
CA ASP A 643 5.21 5.56 30.84
C ASP A 643 6.40 6.13 31.62
N SER A 644 7.60 5.66 31.25
CA SER A 644 8.87 5.93 31.92
C SER A 644 9.51 7.29 31.57
N ARG A 645 8.78 8.22 30.94
CA ARG A 645 9.28 9.57 30.58
C ARG A 645 8.23 10.67 30.75
N SER A 646 7.09 10.38 31.36
CA SER A 646 6.02 11.33 31.59
C SER A 646 6.46 12.44 32.56
N ARG A 647 6.23 13.70 32.19
CA ARG A 647 6.40 14.86 33.07
C ARG A 647 5.02 15.40 33.46
N LEU A 648 4.70 15.37 34.75
CA LEU A 648 3.49 16.01 35.28
C LEU A 648 3.89 17.37 35.85
N ILE A 649 3.39 18.45 35.25
CA ILE A 649 3.56 19.81 35.76
C ILE A 649 2.23 20.22 36.39
N LEU A 650 2.24 20.41 37.71
CA LEU A 650 1.13 20.98 38.44
C LEU A 650 1.46 22.46 38.68
N ASP A 651 0.98 23.30 37.77
CA ASP A 651 1.20 24.74 37.82
C ASP A 651 0.08 25.43 38.61
N ASN A 652 0.43 26.01 39.77
CA ASN A 652 -0.50 26.74 40.62
C ASN A 652 -0.27 28.27 40.54
N SER A 653 0.45 28.74 39.53
CA SER A 653 0.85 30.15 39.42
C SER A 653 -0.34 31.12 39.29
N VAL A 654 -1.49 30.65 38.77
CA VAL A 654 -2.67 31.49 38.44
C VAL A 654 -3.88 31.32 39.37
N ALA A 655 -3.93 30.31 40.24
CA ALA A 655 -5.11 30.10 41.10
C ALA A 655 -4.96 30.80 42.46
N ALA A 656 -5.90 31.70 42.78
CA ALA A 656 -5.94 32.41 44.06
C ALA A 656 -6.29 31.51 45.26
N ASN A 657 -6.77 30.28 45.01
CA ASN A 657 -7.09 29.28 46.02
C ASN A 657 -6.25 28.03 45.72
N GLY A 658 -5.47 27.57 46.71
CA GLY A 658 -4.49 26.49 46.53
C GLY A 658 -5.07 25.23 45.87
N ASN A 659 -4.48 24.83 44.75
CA ASN A 659 -4.73 23.53 44.12
C ASN A 659 -4.28 22.42 45.09
N ARG A 660 -5.20 21.84 45.87
CA ARG A 660 -4.91 20.70 46.71
C ARG A 660 -5.00 19.41 45.90
N ILE A 661 -3.93 18.64 45.87
CA ILE A 661 -4.09 17.19 45.60
C ILE A 661 -4.88 16.65 46.80
N SER A 662 -6.05 16.03 46.55
CA SER A 662 -6.94 15.62 47.64
C SER A 662 -6.21 14.72 48.64
N ASP A 663 -6.53 14.84 49.93
CA ASP A 663 -5.86 14.20 51.08
C ASP A 663 -5.88 12.63 51.06
N ASN A 664 -6.25 11.99 49.94
CA ASN A 664 -6.32 10.53 49.75
C ASN A 664 -5.75 10.02 48.41
N SER A 665 -5.13 10.87 47.58
CA SER A 665 -4.62 10.42 46.27
C SER A 665 -3.29 9.67 46.40
N LEU A 666 -3.24 8.43 45.88
CA LEU A 666 -2.02 7.64 45.75
C LEU A 666 -1.40 7.92 44.37
N ILE A 667 -0.26 8.61 44.35
CA ILE A 667 0.46 8.84 43.09
C ILE A 667 1.38 7.63 42.86
N ALA A 668 1.04 6.79 41.88
CA ALA A 668 1.90 5.71 41.41
C ALA A 668 2.76 6.20 40.23
N MET A 669 4.08 6.20 40.38
CA MET A 669 5.03 6.63 39.35
C MET A 669 5.85 5.43 38.87
N PHE A 670 6.02 5.30 37.55
CA PHE A 670 6.79 4.26 36.91
C PHE A 670 7.95 4.87 36.10
N GLY A 671 9.13 4.26 36.15
CA GLY A 671 10.32 4.70 35.40
C GLY A 671 10.98 6.00 35.89
N ASN A 672 11.71 6.68 35.00
CA ASN A 672 12.30 7.99 35.28
C ASN A 672 11.28 9.10 35.01
N SER A 673 10.57 9.57 36.03
CA SER A 673 9.55 10.61 35.87
C SER A 673 9.81 11.84 36.76
N THR A 674 9.41 13.03 36.28
CA THR A 674 9.59 14.29 37.01
C THR A 674 8.23 14.88 37.35
N VAL A 675 8.01 15.22 38.63
CA VAL A 675 6.86 16.02 39.07
C VAL A 675 7.37 17.41 39.42
N LYS A 676 6.90 18.42 38.69
CA LYS A 676 7.24 19.82 38.98
C LYS A 676 6.06 20.51 39.65
N PHE A 677 6.28 21.07 40.84
CA PHE A 677 5.35 21.95 41.53
C PHE A 677 5.80 23.40 41.35
N VAL A 678 4.94 24.23 40.78
CA VAL A 678 5.22 25.67 40.59
C VAL A 678 4.34 26.48 41.53
N GLY A 679 4.98 27.21 42.45
CA GLY A 679 4.31 28.10 43.40
C GLY A 679 4.05 29.50 42.83
N ASN A 680 3.04 30.19 43.37
CA ASN A 680 2.76 31.60 43.09
C ASN A 680 3.63 32.50 44.01
N ALA A 681 3.94 33.73 43.55
CA ALA A 681 4.66 34.78 44.28
C ALA A 681 4.13 35.13 45.70
N THR A 682 2.91 34.72 46.07
CA THR A 682 2.24 35.14 47.30
C THR A 682 1.88 34.02 48.26
N THR A 683 1.90 32.74 47.84
CA THR A 683 1.53 31.59 48.66
C THR A 683 2.54 30.46 48.48
N GLY A 684 3.18 30.03 49.57
CA GLY A 684 4.04 28.85 49.55
C GLY A 684 3.23 27.60 49.18
N VAL A 685 3.82 26.68 48.42
CA VAL A 685 3.20 25.39 48.11
C VAL A 685 3.31 24.51 49.36
N THR A 686 2.18 24.18 49.98
CA THR A 686 2.10 23.19 51.07
C THR A 686 1.12 22.11 50.66
N GLU A 687 1.64 21.01 50.11
CA GLU A 687 0.84 19.84 49.73
C GLU A 687 1.00 18.72 50.75
N ASN A 688 -0.12 18.09 51.12
CA ASN A 688 -0.14 16.83 51.88
C ASN A 688 -0.40 15.69 50.90
N LEU A 689 0.63 14.90 50.60
CA LEU A 689 0.45 13.68 49.81
C LEU A 689 0.09 12.52 50.75
N ALA A 690 -1.05 11.89 50.49
CA ALA A 690 -1.55 10.75 51.27
C ALA A 690 -0.73 9.47 51.05
N GLY A 691 -0.11 9.33 49.88
CA GLY A 691 0.79 8.24 49.56
C GLY A 691 1.48 8.44 48.22
N LEU A 692 2.77 8.09 48.15
CA LEU A 692 3.56 8.02 46.94
C LEU A 692 4.03 6.58 46.74
N ALA A 693 3.61 5.93 45.65
CA ALA A 693 4.08 4.60 45.27
C ALA A 693 5.06 4.72 44.09
N LEU A 694 6.33 4.42 44.33
CA LEU A 694 7.38 4.46 43.32
C LEU A 694 7.67 3.04 42.83
N PHE A 695 7.47 2.81 41.52
CA PHE A 695 7.69 1.52 40.88
C PHE A 695 8.79 1.66 39.81
N ASP A 696 10.04 1.36 40.19
CA ASP A 696 11.22 1.25 39.32
C ASP A 696 11.67 2.58 38.67
N GLY A 697 12.91 3.05 38.87
CA GLY A 697 13.48 4.27 38.24
C GLY A 697 13.74 5.46 39.18
N VAL A 698 14.13 6.62 38.60
CA VAL A 698 14.43 7.87 39.31
C VAL A 698 13.26 8.84 39.22
N THR A 699 12.64 9.15 40.35
CA THR A 699 11.64 10.22 40.41
C THR A 699 12.28 11.53 40.88
N THR A 700 12.16 12.56 40.06
CA THR A 700 12.65 13.91 40.40
C THR A 700 11.48 14.80 40.79
N PHE A 701 11.55 15.42 41.96
CA PHE A 701 10.63 16.48 42.34
C PHE A 701 11.32 17.83 42.17
N GLU A 702 10.78 18.66 41.28
CA GLU A 702 11.23 20.03 41.04
C GLU A 702 10.27 21.01 41.71
N PHE A 703 10.79 21.92 42.53
CA PHE A 703 10.01 23.03 43.08
C PHE A 703 10.53 24.32 42.49
N ASP A 704 9.64 25.08 41.85
CA ASP A 704 9.94 26.44 41.42
C ASP A 704 9.17 27.38 42.33
N ALA A 705 9.87 27.92 43.32
CA ALA A 705 9.33 28.92 44.23
C ALA A 705 10.04 30.25 44.00
N PRO A 706 9.30 31.37 43.85
CA PRO A 706 9.93 32.69 43.82
C PRO A 706 10.68 32.97 45.13
N ALA A 707 11.80 33.68 45.01
CA ALA A 707 12.72 33.94 46.13
C ALA A 707 11.99 34.56 47.34
N GLY A 708 12.17 33.95 48.52
CA GLY A 708 11.65 34.46 49.79
C GLY A 708 10.36 33.81 50.31
N VAL A 709 9.82 32.79 49.63
CA VAL A 709 8.63 32.05 50.09
C VAL A 709 9.02 30.63 50.51
N ALA A 710 8.65 30.22 51.73
CA ALA A 710 8.91 28.87 52.22
C ALA A 710 8.03 27.86 51.46
N SER A 711 8.66 26.94 50.73
CA SER A 711 8.01 25.77 50.14
C SER A 711 8.42 24.53 50.93
N GLY A 712 7.47 23.65 51.22
CA GLY A 712 7.75 22.42 51.98
C GLY A 712 6.75 21.33 51.65
N MET A 713 7.25 20.10 51.50
CA MET A 713 6.41 18.91 51.35
C MET A 713 6.38 18.11 52.64
N VAL A 714 5.18 17.72 53.06
CA VAL A 714 4.97 16.84 54.22
C VAL A 714 4.43 15.50 53.71
N PHE A 715 5.22 14.44 53.89
CA PHE A 715 4.76 13.08 53.64
C PHE A 715 4.18 12.50 54.93
N GLN A 716 2.92 12.07 54.91
CA GLN A 716 2.32 11.28 55.99
C GLN A 716 2.39 9.80 55.62
N SER A 717 2.96 8.95 56.50
CA SER A 717 3.16 7.52 56.21
C SER A 717 1.97 6.65 56.63
N PHE A 718 1.59 5.68 55.79
CA PHE A 718 0.75 4.52 56.13
C PHE A 718 1.55 3.21 55.94
N PRO A 719 1.12 2.07 56.53
CA PRO A 719 1.91 0.84 56.50
C PRO A 719 1.99 0.28 55.07
N VAL A 720 3.21 0.22 54.53
CA VAL A 720 3.48 -0.26 53.18
C VAL A 720 3.70 -1.77 53.21
N ASN A 721 2.74 -2.54 52.68
CA ASN A 721 2.98 -3.90 52.19
C ASN A 721 3.48 -3.82 50.75
N ALA A 722 4.75 -3.47 50.54
CA ALA A 722 5.40 -3.54 49.22
C ALA A 722 6.58 -4.52 49.29
N GLN A 723 6.51 -5.58 48.48
CA GLN A 723 7.64 -6.48 48.26
C GLN A 723 8.75 -5.76 47.49
N ARG A 724 9.99 -5.97 47.95
CA ARG A 724 11.23 -5.47 47.34
C ARG A 724 11.47 -6.07 45.95
N THR A 725 11.65 -5.24 44.92
CA THR A 725 12.34 -5.67 43.70
C THR A 725 13.25 -4.65 42.97
N ALA A 726 13.36 -3.36 43.35
CA ALA A 726 14.28 -2.44 42.64
C ALA A 726 14.88 -1.30 43.48
N SER A 727 16.04 -0.78 43.03
CA SER A 727 16.79 0.36 43.59
C SER A 727 16.11 1.68 43.21
N ASN A 728 15.16 2.14 44.03
CA ASN A 728 14.48 3.42 43.81
C ASN A 728 15.27 4.58 44.44
N TYR A 729 15.51 5.66 43.68
CA TYR A 729 16.13 6.89 44.17
C TYR A 729 15.13 8.04 44.13
N LEU A 730 15.00 8.76 45.24
CA LEU A 730 14.24 10.01 45.34
C LEU A 730 15.23 11.18 45.25
N ALA A 731 15.16 11.97 44.18
CA ALA A 731 15.94 13.19 44.02
C ALA A 731 15.03 14.41 44.22
N VAL A 732 15.38 15.28 45.16
CA VAL A 732 14.72 16.57 45.36
C VAL A 732 15.72 17.66 45.01
N SER A 733 15.40 18.49 44.02
CA SER A 733 16.24 19.61 43.60
C SER A 733 15.45 20.91 43.64
N ASP A 734 16.02 21.91 44.31
CA ASP A 734 15.57 23.30 44.22
C ASP A 734 16.41 24.01 43.15
N THR A 735 15.76 24.49 42.10
CA THR A 735 16.41 25.18 40.98
C THR A 735 16.63 26.68 41.25
N SER A 736 16.07 27.24 42.33
CA SER A 736 16.06 28.69 42.58
C SER A 736 17.35 29.24 43.22
N GLY A 737 18.29 28.37 43.63
CA GLY A 737 19.65 28.76 44.04
C GLY A 737 19.75 29.56 45.35
N ALA A 738 18.68 29.70 46.13
CA ALA A 738 18.68 30.47 47.37
C ALA A 738 18.00 29.71 48.53
N LEU A 739 18.77 28.91 49.27
CA LEU A 739 18.35 28.44 50.59
C LEU A 739 18.41 29.61 51.57
N GLY A 740 17.31 30.36 51.66
CA GLY A 740 17.14 31.40 52.68
C GLY A 740 17.15 30.78 54.08
N THR A 741 18.11 31.15 54.91
CA THR A 741 18.32 30.65 56.29
C THR A 741 17.28 31.18 57.31
N GLY A 742 16.12 31.62 56.86
CA GLY A 742 15.14 32.37 57.65
C GLY A 742 13.80 31.64 57.85
N GLY A 743 13.80 30.46 58.48
CA GLY A 743 12.56 29.80 58.91
C GLY A 743 12.77 28.39 59.43
N ALA A 744 12.35 28.11 60.67
CA ALA A 744 12.61 26.88 61.42
C ALA A 744 11.83 25.63 60.95
N ASN A 745 11.47 25.51 59.67
CA ASN A 745 10.79 24.34 59.13
C ASN A 745 11.70 23.61 58.13
N PRO A 746 11.96 22.29 58.32
CA PRO A 746 12.78 21.54 57.38
C PRO A 746 12.07 21.44 56.02
N PHE A 747 12.85 21.57 54.95
CA PHE A 747 12.42 21.44 53.55
C PHE A 747 11.78 20.07 53.24
N LEU A 748 12.12 19.05 54.05
CA LEU A 748 11.57 17.71 54.00
C LEU A 748 11.32 17.22 55.44
N LYS A 749 10.06 16.97 55.82
CA LYS A 749 9.71 16.41 57.15
C LYS A 749 9.05 15.05 57.01
N PHE A 750 9.75 13.99 57.40
CA PHE A 750 9.13 12.68 57.64
C PHE A 750 8.57 12.68 59.06
N THR A 751 7.26 12.54 59.20
CA THR A 751 6.60 12.69 60.51
C THR A 751 6.64 11.43 61.37
N ASN A 752 7.03 10.27 60.80
CA ASN A 752 7.31 9.02 61.51
C ASN A 752 8.55 8.33 60.91
N GLY A 753 9.38 7.69 61.76
CA GLY A 753 10.69 7.16 61.38
C GLY A 753 10.68 6.27 60.14
N ILE A 754 11.63 6.50 59.23
CA ILE A 754 11.83 5.69 58.03
C ILE A 754 12.36 4.33 58.48
N ALA A 755 11.49 3.33 58.54
CA ALA A 755 11.91 1.94 58.69
C ALA A 755 12.49 1.47 57.35
N HIS A 756 13.79 1.70 57.14
CA HIS A 756 14.74 1.07 56.20
C HIS A 756 15.54 2.05 55.32
N ASN A 757 16.81 1.70 55.09
CA ASN A 757 17.82 2.45 54.34
C ASN A 757 17.35 2.87 52.93
N THR A 758 16.80 4.08 52.84
CA THR A 758 16.70 4.84 51.59
C THR A 758 17.85 5.83 51.58
N LEU A 759 18.87 5.58 50.74
CA LEU A 759 20.01 6.47 50.59
C LEU A 759 19.54 7.73 49.84
N VAL A 760 19.49 8.87 50.52
CA VAL A 760 19.34 10.19 49.87
C VAL A 760 20.66 10.49 49.16
N GLY A 761 20.62 10.62 47.82
CA GLY A 761 21.81 10.88 47.01
C GLY A 761 22.48 12.22 47.31
N ARG A 762 23.80 12.30 47.10
CA ARG A 762 24.62 13.52 47.26
C ARG A 762 24.16 14.63 46.30
N GLY A 763 23.45 15.63 46.83
CA GLY A 763 23.57 17.00 46.33
C GLY A 763 24.88 17.61 46.85
N SER A 764 25.53 18.47 46.06
CA SER A 764 26.71 19.20 46.51
C SER A 764 26.29 20.26 47.54
N TYR A 765 26.27 19.89 48.82
CA TYR A 765 25.99 20.80 49.93
C TYR A 765 27.31 21.36 50.46
N ASN A 766 27.58 22.63 50.17
CA ASN A 766 28.55 23.40 50.92
C ASN A 766 27.84 23.92 52.18
N ASP A 767 27.91 23.15 53.27
CA ASP A 767 28.26 23.57 54.64
C ASP A 767 27.74 22.58 55.68
N THR A 768 28.45 22.58 56.80
CA THR A 768 28.32 21.81 58.03
C THR A 768 26.94 21.89 58.69
N ASP A 769 26.15 20.81 58.64
CA ASP A 769 25.29 20.32 59.73
C ASP A 769 24.46 19.10 59.28
N PHE A 770 24.83 17.90 59.75
CA PHE A 770 23.94 16.72 59.71
C PHE A 770 23.56 16.35 61.13
N LEU A 771 22.26 16.44 61.45
CA LEU A 771 21.68 15.88 62.66
C LEU A 771 21.14 14.48 62.36
N VAL A 772 21.75 13.46 62.95
CA VAL A 772 21.23 12.08 62.90
C VAL A 772 20.38 11.84 64.14
N TYR A 773 19.12 11.46 63.93
CA TYR A 773 18.21 11.07 65.00
C TYR A 773 18.27 9.56 65.22
N ASP A 774 18.80 9.14 66.37
CA ASP A 774 18.69 7.76 66.85
C ASP A 774 17.42 7.64 67.72
N SER A 775 16.52 6.72 67.35
CA SER A 775 15.27 6.44 68.06
C SER A 775 15.45 5.91 69.48
N THR A 776 16.67 5.56 69.89
CA THR A 776 16.98 4.95 71.17
C THR A 776 17.64 5.90 72.17
N THR A 777 18.27 7.00 71.73
CA THR A 777 18.98 7.92 72.66
C THR A 777 18.70 9.42 72.49
N GLY A 778 17.96 9.86 71.46
CA GLY A 778 17.66 11.28 71.23
C GLY A 778 18.88 12.11 70.77
N LEU A 779 18.61 13.34 70.31
CA LEU A 779 19.54 14.24 69.58
C LEU A 779 20.91 14.39 70.27
N ARG A 780 22.01 14.18 69.51
CA ARG A 780 23.36 14.61 69.91
C ARG A 780 23.95 15.53 68.85
N ALA A 781 24.45 16.69 69.29
CA ALA A 781 25.26 17.59 68.48
C ALA A 781 26.71 17.10 68.45
N ALA A 782 27.30 17.01 67.26
CA ALA A 782 28.71 16.69 67.11
C ALA A 782 29.56 17.88 67.56
N THR A 783 30.27 17.73 68.68
CA THR A 783 31.32 18.67 69.09
C THR A 783 32.68 18.04 68.85
N THR A 784 33.57 18.81 68.24
CA THR A 784 34.96 18.48 67.94
C THR A 784 35.80 18.44 69.23
N THR A 785 36.54 17.36 69.46
CA THR A 785 37.93 17.39 69.98
C THR A 785 38.55 16.00 70.06
N THR A 786 39.84 15.96 69.74
CA THR A 786 40.79 14.85 69.75
C THR A 786 40.99 14.25 71.15
N THR A 787 40.83 12.93 71.29
CA THR A 787 41.57 12.12 72.30
C THR A 787 41.49 10.63 71.97
N THR A 788 42.66 10.00 71.90
CA THR A 788 42.87 8.58 71.58
C THR A 788 42.82 7.74 72.86
N VAL A 789 41.81 6.86 73.04
CA VAL A 789 41.87 5.60 73.83
C VAL A 789 40.82 4.63 73.26
N GLY A 790 41.17 3.35 73.11
CA GLY A 790 40.53 2.42 72.16
C GLY A 790 39.48 1.43 72.67
N ALA A 791 39.34 0.36 71.86
CA ALA A 791 38.39 -0.76 71.87
C ALA A 791 37.04 -0.45 71.17
N THR A 792 36.36 -1.32 70.39
CA THR A 792 36.61 -2.64 69.79
C THR A 792 35.48 -2.88 68.76
N ALA A 793 35.79 -3.59 67.67
CA ALA A 793 34.93 -4.40 66.79
C ALA A 793 33.49 -3.96 66.43
N ALA A 794 33.32 -3.81 65.11
CA ALA A 794 32.09 -3.96 64.29
C ALA A 794 31.39 -2.66 63.87
N ASP A 795 31.95 -1.99 62.86
CA ASP A 795 31.22 -1.57 61.67
C ASP A 795 32.20 -1.25 60.53
N ASN A 796 32.05 -1.96 59.41
CA ASN A 796 32.88 -1.77 58.21
C ASN A 796 32.44 -0.53 57.45
N LEU A 797 33.04 0.63 57.76
CA LEU A 797 32.98 1.80 56.88
C LEU A 797 33.98 1.59 55.72
N ARG A 798 33.50 1.09 54.57
CA ARG A 798 34.28 1.02 53.33
C ARG A 798 34.23 2.38 52.64
N LEU A 799 35.26 3.20 52.87
CA LEU A 799 35.55 4.38 52.07
C LEU A 799 36.28 3.93 50.79
N ASP A 800 35.61 4.05 49.65
CA ASP A 800 36.22 3.85 48.34
C ASP A 800 36.93 5.16 47.94
N THR A 801 38.26 5.19 48.06
CA THR A 801 39.10 6.31 47.60
C THR A 801 39.85 5.87 46.36
N ASN A 802 39.24 6.04 45.20
CA ASN A 802 39.95 6.03 43.92
C ASN A 802 39.71 7.38 43.24
N GLU A 803 40.59 8.34 43.51
CA GLU A 803 40.93 9.36 42.54
C GLU A 803 42.35 9.90 42.81
N SER A 804 43.16 9.83 41.76
CA SER A 804 44.56 10.24 41.72
C SER A 804 44.68 11.75 41.87
N ILE A 805 45.48 12.18 42.84
CA ILE A 805 46.03 13.53 42.92
C ILE A 805 47.04 13.69 41.79
N ASN A 806 46.79 14.61 40.86
CA ASN A 806 47.83 15.24 40.04
C ASN A 806 47.43 16.71 39.76
N SER A 807 48.20 17.60 40.38
CA SER A 807 48.43 19.01 40.03
C SER A 807 49.95 19.09 39.73
N PRO A 808 50.44 19.92 38.78
CA PRO A 808 50.18 21.36 38.67
C PRO A 808 48.91 21.74 37.95
#